data_AF-A0A9P0CCM3-F1
#
_entry.id   AF-A0A9P0CCM3-F1
#
_cell.length_a   1.000
_cell.length_b   1.000
_cell.length_c   1.000
_cell.angle_alpha   90.00
_cell.angle_beta   90.00
_cell.angle_gamma   90.00
#
_symmetry.space_group_name_H-M   'P 1'
#
loop_
_entity.id
_entity.type
_entity.pdbx_description
1 polymer ?
#
loop_
_entity_poly.entity_id
_entity_poly.type
_entity_poly.pdbx_seq_one_letter_code
_entity_poly.pdbx_strand_id
1 'polypeptide(L)'
;MNQAQLNKELRDLNNQLAKKMELASTLTASSKQINHLEEENNVKELEVQIANLQREKDELANLLKSAQANVPSKLAEQRRKRLQELEHLIISLRQKISEQAQIIKMKENSDKKIVNLNSEITAMKQTKVRLIQQMKFESERFRQWKIERERELCRLRTQDRRRQNELIRLENKHNKQQIVLKRKCEQATAMNKRLKETLALQKSVQERRKQTSASNKFEKLQAWITNELDIITGTLQTEKTLEQLVEDKASIEKHLDMLKVTLNDSNMSKEDRHNILVEIQRNEEEFELRTAQITDLKQKIAESNQDIKVKAKFDSVSSLFDAKASLKHLFDICVELKKDIISKDFQLQELRDSIVEYQNKIETLEKELAEVDTNTEAQKTALEKEYAEKILLLLYQLSDKDISINTAAENTGLDVQLTQRLQIQNEQLSKLRQLRQDLEKQIDENAKLRLRLTELEQAQTSKNKSLNKRRSRSTSALNEPTEIHPTRFVELSSSEDEDTDDAKNDPDWRKTPLYKRLQQLKRRENRNLKRKSDDTRCACKSSCKKRCSCVKNSNSCSDACKCSGSCENGTMALPSASRNLSSELETSDDYNSSGAENNVNLDNTYVCDSDTTFKKPRSGRKRCCPCESVEFAGRSRSCRKKFRPGKLEELEYEVEKILALKETKTGKKYLIKWKNFPQSENTWEPEENLTCPDLLKKFFKKRQ
;
A
#
# COMPACT_ATOMS: atom_id res chain seq x y z
N MET A 1 -24.25 -21.35 -37.41
CA MET A 1 -24.64 -22.56 -38.17
C MET A 1 -23.76 -22.77 -39.40
N ASN A 2 -23.71 -21.83 -40.36
CA ASN A 2 -23.08 -21.98 -41.68
C ASN A 2 -21.73 -22.73 -41.72
N GLN A 3 -20.78 -22.43 -40.83
CA GLN A 3 -19.46 -23.09 -40.82
C GLN A 3 -19.54 -24.63 -40.64
N ALA A 4 -20.54 -25.15 -39.92
CA ALA A 4 -20.77 -26.60 -39.79
C ALA A 4 -21.36 -27.21 -41.07
N GLN A 5 -22.16 -26.44 -41.81
CA GLN A 5 -22.75 -26.84 -43.09
C GLN A 5 -21.69 -26.85 -44.20
N LEU A 6 -20.84 -25.81 -44.32
CA LEU A 6 -19.69 -25.79 -45.23
C LEU A 6 -18.73 -26.97 -44.96
N ASN A 7 -18.51 -27.31 -43.68
CA ASN A 7 -17.76 -28.51 -43.28
C ASN A 7 -18.46 -29.85 -43.62
N LYS A 8 -19.78 -29.87 -43.80
CA LYS A 8 -20.50 -31.05 -44.30
C LYS A 8 -20.33 -31.15 -45.83
N GLU A 9 -20.62 -30.07 -46.55
CA GLU A 9 -20.47 -29.97 -48.01
C GLU A 9 -19.04 -30.32 -48.46
N LEU A 10 -18.01 -29.88 -47.72
CA LEU A 10 -16.61 -30.24 -47.99
C LEU A 10 -16.32 -31.74 -47.79
N ARG A 11 -16.94 -32.39 -46.81
CA ARG A 11 -16.82 -33.85 -46.60
C ARG A 11 -17.54 -34.63 -47.70
N ASP A 12 -18.76 -34.21 -48.04
CA ASP A 12 -19.56 -34.86 -49.09
C ASP A 12 -18.87 -34.72 -50.46
N LEU A 13 -18.30 -33.55 -50.79
CA LEU A 13 -17.45 -33.36 -51.97
C LEU A 13 -16.18 -34.24 -51.95
N ASN A 14 -15.49 -34.37 -50.81
CA ASN A 14 -14.34 -35.28 -50.70
C ASN A 14 -14.72 -36.74 -50.96
N ASN A 15 -15.84 -37.19 -50.39
CA ASN A 15 -16.34 -38.56 -50.54
C ASN A 15 -16.75 -38.86 -52.00
N GLN A 16 -17.38 -37.90 -52.68
CA GLN A 16 -17.71 -38.02 -54.11
C GLN A 16 -16.45 -37.99 -54.98
N LEU A 17 -15.48 -37.11 -54.67
CA LEU A 17 -14.21 -37.02 -55.40
C LEU A 17 -13.44 -38.34 -55.34
N ALA A 18 -13.33 -38.95 -54.15
CA ALA A 18 -12.66 -40.23 -53.95
C ALA A 18 -13.28 -41.33 -54.82
N LYS A 19 -14.61 -41.52 -54.72
CA LYS A 19 -15.35 -42.53 -55.49
C LYS A 19 -15.22 -42.35 -57.01
N LYS A 20 -15.25 -41.11 -57.53
CA LYS A 20 -15.04 -40.89 -58.97
C LYS A 20 -13.59 -41.10 -59.39
N MET A 21 -12.61 -40.70 -58.57
CA MET A 21 -11.19 -40.95 -58.84
C MET A 21 -10.85 -42.45 -58.86
N GLU A 22 -11.42 -43.22 -57.93
CA GLU A 22 -11.32 -44.68 -57.90
C GLU A 22 -11.93 -45.32 -59.16
N LEU A 23 -13.18 -44.96 -59.50
CA LEU A 23 -13.85 -45.45 -60.71
C LEU A 23 -13.11 -45.08 -62.01
N ALA A 24 -12.59 -43.85 -62.10
CA ALA A 24 -11.79 -43.42 -63.24
C ALA A 24 -10.46 -44.20 -63.32
N SER A 25 -9.82 -44.49 -62.19
CA SER A 25 -8.58 -45.27 -62.12
C SER A 25 -8.80 -46.72 -62.55
N THR A 26 -9.86 -47.38 -62.05
CA THR A 26 -10.20 -48.77 -62.44
C THR A 26 -10.55 -48.87 -63.92
N LEU A 27 -11.37 -47.95 -64.45
CA LEU A 27 -11.71 -47.94 -65.88
C LEU A 27 -10.49 -47.67 -66.76
N THR A 28 -9.59 -46.76 -66.33
CA THR A 28 -8.33 -46.49 -67.05
C THR A 28 -7.40 -47.70 -67.04
N ALA A 29 -7.37 -48.48 -65.95
CA ALA A 29 -6.60 -49.72 -65.90
C ALA A 29 -7.17 -50.78 -66.86
N SER A 30 -8.49 -51.01 -66.85
CA SER A 30 -9.12 -51.98 -67.76
C SER A 30 -9.04 -51.57 -69.23
N SER A 31 -9.19 -50.28 -69.56
CA SER A 31 -9.04 -49.82 -70.96
C SER A 31 -7.60 -49.91 -71.45
N LYS A 32 -6.60 -49.73 -70.58
CA LYS A 32 -5.18 -49.91 -70.96
C LYS A 32 -4.79 -51.35 -71.26
N GLN A 33 -5.51 -52.33 -70.72
CA GLN A 33 -5.27 -53.76 -70.99
C GLN A 33 -5.76 -54.20 -72.39
N ILE A 34 -6.60 -53.37 -73.04
CA ILE A 34 -7.14 -53.58 -74.38
C ILE A 34 -6.32 -52.74 -75.37
N ASN A 35 -5.56 -53.36 -76.28
CA ASN A 35 -4.64 -52.63 -77.16
C ASN A 35 -5.26 -52.34 -78.54
N HIS A 36 -5.84 -51.14 -78.66
CA HIS A 36 -6.61 -50.70 -79.84
C HIS A 36 -5.86 -50.90 -81.17
N LEU A 37 -4.56 -50.59 -81.22
CA LEU A 37 -3.77 -50.71 -82.44
C LEU A 37 -3.50 -52.16 -82.84
N GLU A 38 -3.33 -53.06 -81.87
CA GLU A 38 -3.19 -54.49 -82.13
C GLU A 38 -4.54 -55.09 -82.56
N GLU A 39 -5.65 -54.69 -81.94
CA GLU A 39 -7.00 -55.15 -82.30
C GLU A 39 -7.44 -54.65 -83.69
N GLU A 40 -7.19 -53.38 -84.03
CA GLU A 40 -7.39 -52.85 -85.38
C GLU A 40 -6.54 -53.55 -86.43
N ASN A 41 -5.30 -53.93 -86.09
CA ASN A 41 -4.43 -54.65 -87.02
C ASN A 41 -4.84 -56.12 -87.16
N ASN A 42 -5.29 -56.76 -86.08
CA ASN A 42 -5.89 -58.10 -86.10
C ASN A 42 -7.14 -58.13 -87.00
N VAL A 43 -8.01 -57.10 -86.93
CA VAL A 43 -9.15 -56.96 -87.85
C VAL A 43 -8.68 -56.91 -89.30
N LYS A 44 -7.75 -56.00 -89.64
CA LYS A 44 -7.22 -55.85 -91.01
C LYS A 44 -6.56 -57.13 -91.52
N GLU A 45 -5.84 -57.85 -90.67
CA GLU A 45 -5.21 -59.12 -91.06
C GLU A 45 -6.27 -60.20 -91.34
N LEU A 46 -7.28 -60.33 -90.49
CA LEU A 46 -8.41 -61.24 -90.70
C LEU A 46 -9.21 -60.89 -91.97
N GLU A 47 -9.38 -59.59 -92.28
CA GLU A 47 -10.00 -59.13 -93.53
C GLU A 47 -9.18 -59.54 -94.76
N VAL A 48 -7.85 -59.40 -94.72
CA VAL A 48 -6.94 -59.86 -95.79
C VAL A 48 -6.95 -61.39 -95.92
N GLN A 49 -6.97 -62.13 -94.80
CA GLN A 49 -7.10 -63.59 -94.82
C GLN A 49 -8.43 -64.03 -95.46
N ILE A 50 -9.55 -63.38 -95.13
CA ILE A 50 -10.84 -63.62 -95.80
C ILE A 50 -10.76 -63.29 -97.29
N ALA A 51 -10.15 -62.16 -97.68
CA ALA A 51 -10.03 -61.76 -99.08
C ALA A 51 -9.16 -62.75 -99.90
N ASN A 52 -8.17 -63.39 -99.28
CA ASN A 52 -7.39 -64.47 -99.88
C ASN A 52 -8.23 -65.74 -100.06
N LEU A 53 -8.88 -66.21 -98.99
CA LEU A 53 -9.71 -67.43 -99.02
C LEU A 53 -10.94 -67.28 -99.93
N GLN A 54 -11.50 -66.08 -100.03
CA GLN A 54 -12.57 -65.74 -100.96
C GLN A 54 -12.10 -65.86 -102.42
N ARG A 55 -10.88 -65.39 -102.74
CA ARG A 55 -10.25 -65.62 -104.05
C ARG A 55 -10.06 -67.10 -104.36
N GLU A 56 -9.47 -67.87 -103.45
CA GLU A 56 -9.33 -69.33 -103.61
C GLU A 56 -10.69 -70.02 -103.84
N LYS A 57 -11.72 -69.62 -103.09
CA LYS A 57 -13.08 -70.12 -103.22
C LYS A 57 -13.68 -69.80 -104.59
N ASP A 58 -13.55 -68.56 -105.05
CA ASP A 58 -14.13 -68.10 -106.31
C ASP A 58 -13.38 -68.67 -107.53
N GLU A 59 -12.06 -68.85 -107.44
CA GLU A 59 -11.25 -69.59 -108.42
C GLU A 59 -11.67 -71.06 -108.50
N LEU A 60 -11.78 -71.77 -107.37
CA LEU A 60 -12.23 -73.17 -107.33
C LEU A 60 -13.69 -73.34 -107.80
N ALA A 61 -14.56 -72.36 -107.51
CA ALA A 61 -15.94 -72.35 -108.00
C ALA A 61 -16.01 -72.10 -109.52
N ASN A 62 -15.18 -71.21 -110.05
CA ASN A 62 -15.09 -70.97 -111.49
C ASN A 62 -14.47 -72.17 -112.24
N LEU A 63 -13.47 -72.85 -111.66
CA LEU A 63 -12.92 -74.12 -112.14
C LEU A 63 -13.89 -75.31 -112.03
N LEU A 64 -14.96 -75.19 -111.25
CA LEU A 64 -16.07 -76.15 -111.22
C LEU A 64 -17.17 -75.82 -112.24
N LYS A 65 -17.38 -74.54 -112.56
CA LYS A 65 -18.30 -74.09 -113.62
C LYS A 65 -17.75 -74.36 -115.03
N SER A 66 -16.50 -73.99 -115.30
CA SER A 66 -15.90 -74.12 -116.64
C SER A 66 -15.64 -75.57 -117.06
N ALA A 67 -15.46 -76.47 -116.09
CA ALA A 67 -15.13 -77.88 -116.34
C ALA A 67 -16.35 -78.83 -116.40
N GLN A 68 -17.58 -78.30 -116.54
CA GLN A 68 -18.83 -79.08 -116.49
C GLN A 68 -18.97 -80.18 -117.55
N ALA A 69 -18.14 -80.20 -118.59
CA ALA A 69 -18.26 -81.14 -119.71
C ALA A 69 -17.42 -82.43 -119.58
N ASN A 70 -16.36 -82.50 -118.76
CA ASN A 70 -15.41 -83.62 -118.84
C ASN A 70 -14.51 -83.84 -117.58
N VAL A 71 -15.11 -84.07 -116.40
CA VAL A 71 -14.36 -84.28 -115.13
C VAL A 71 -14.83 -85.55 -114.39
N PRO A 72 -13.90 -86.41 -113.90
CA PRO A 72 -14.26 -87.56 -113.07
C PRO A 72 -14.97 -87.16 -111.76
N SER A 73 -16.09 -87.82 -111.47
CA SER A 73 -17.00 -87.49 -110.35
C SER A 73 -16.28 -87.26 -109.01
N LYS A 74 -15.31 -88.12 -108.67
CA LYS A 74 -14.52 -88.07 -107.44
C LYS A 74 -13.72 -86.76 -107.27
N LEU A 75 -13.21 -86.19 -108.37
CA LEU A 75 -12.48 -84.91 -108.35
C LEU A 75 -13.43 -83.71 -108.19
N ALA A 76 -14.60 -83.77 -108.82
CA ALA A 76 -15.64 -82.75 -108.63
C ALA A 76 -16.19 -82.75 -107.20
N GLU A 77 -16.34 -83.92 -106.58
CA GLU A 77 -16.73 -84.06 -105.17
C GLU A 77 -15.64 -83.54 -104.20
N GLN A 78 -14.37 -83.85 -104.45
CA GLN A 78 -13.25 -83.32 -103.67
C GLN A 78 -13.19 -81.78 -103.72
N ARG A 79 -13.38 -81.18 -104.90
CA ARG A 79 -13.48 -79.70 -105.05
C ARG A 79 -14.69 -79.12 -104.31
N ARG A 80 -15.84 -79.80 -104.31
CA ARG A 80 -17.03 -79.37 -103.54
C ARG A 80 -16.79 -79.39 -102.03
N LYS A 81 -16.13 -80.44 -101.51
CA LYS A 81 -15.73 -80.50 -100.08
C LYS A 81 -14.76 -79.36 -99.73
N ARG A 82 -13.76 -79.10 -100.58
CA ARG A 82 -12.84 -77.96 -100.38
C ARG A 82 -13.55 -76.60 -100.40
N LEU A 83 -14.56 -76.40 -101.24
CA LEU A 83 -15.38 -75.18 -101.21
C LEU A 83 -16.14 -75.03 -99.89
N GLN A 84 -16.70 -76.12 -99.35
CA GLN A 84 -17.39 -76.10 -98.05
C GLN A 84 -16.43 -75.82 -96.89
N GLU A 85 -15.21 -76.37 -96.91
CA GLU A 85 -14.15 -76.04 -95.95
C GLU A 85 -13.80 -74.54 -95.97
N LEU A 86 -13.57 -73.98 -97.16
CA LEU A 86 -13.26 -72.55 -97.34
C LEU A 86 -14.43 -71.66 -96.90
N GLU A 87 -15.67 -72.04 -97.21
CA GLU A 87 -16.88 -71.34 -96.78
C GLU A 87 -17.03 -71.32 -95.24
N HIS A 88 -16.86 -72.46 -94.58
CA HIS A 88 -16.85 -72.53 -93.11
C HIS A 88 -15.71 -71.72 -92.48
N LEU A 89 -14.52 -71.74 -93.08
CA LEU A 89 -13.37 -70.96 -92.60
C LEU A 89 -13.61 -69.46 -92.74
N ILE A 90 -14.17 -69.01 -93.87
CA ILE A 90 -14.56 -67.60 -94.09
C ILE A 90 -15.63 -67.16 -93.08
N ILE A 91 -16.64 -68.01 -92.79
CA ILE A 91 -17.64 -67.72 -91.76
C ILE A 91 -16.99 -67.59 -90.36
N SER A 92 -16.08 -68.50 -90.01
CA SER A 92 -15.35 -68.44 -88.72
C SER A 92 -14.49 -67.18 -88.58
N LEU A 93 -13.80 -66.76 -89.65
CA LEU A 93 -12.99 -65.54 -89.65
C LEU A 93 -13.87 -64.27 -89.59
N ARG A 94 -15.02 -64.26 -90.27
CA ARG A 94 -16.01 -63.16 -90.16
C ARG A 94 -16.56 -63.03 -88.75
N GLN A 95 -16.78 -64.15 -88.05
CA GLN A 95 -17.17 -64.12 -86.64
C GLN A 95 -16.08 -63.49 -85.76
N LYS A 96 -14.80 -63.88 -85.94
CA LYS A 96 -13.67 -63.30 -85.20
C LYS A 96 -13.52 -61.79 -85.44
N ILE A 97 -13.77 -61.31 -86.66
CA ILE A 97 -13.81 -59.85 -86.93
C ILE A 97 -14.94 -59.18 -86.16
N SER A 98 -16.14 -59.77 -86.13
CA SER A 98 -17.27 -59.24 -85.35
C SER A 98 -16.97 -59.19 -83.85
N GLU A 99 -16.25 -60.19 -83.33
CA GLU A 99 -15.80 -60.24 -81.94
C GLU A 99 -14.77 -59.13 -81.63
N GLN A 100 -13.74 -58.98 -82.47
CA GLN A 100 -12.74 -57.91 -82.35
C GLN A 100 -13.36 -56.50 -82.47
N ALA A 101 -14.23 -56.28 -83.46
CA ALA A 101 -14.95 -55.02 -83.62
C ALA A 101 -15.85 -54.69 -82.41
N GLN A 102 -16.39 -55.69 -81.73
CA GLN A 102 -17.12 -55.51 -80.48
C GLN A 102 -16.21 -55.10 -79.32
N ILE A 103 -14.98 -55.64 -79.22
CA ILE A 103 -13.98 -55.25 -78.21
C ILE A 103 -13.55 -53.79 -78.41
N ILE A 104 -13.17 -53.41 -79.64
CA ILE A 104 -12.81 -52.03 -80.01
C ILE A 104 -13.93 -51.05 -79.63
N LYS A 105 -15.19 -51.37 -79.97
CA LYS A 105 -16.36 -50.55 -79.63
C LYS A 105 -16.62 -50.47 -78.12
N MET A 106 -16.34 -51.53 -77.36
CA MET A 106 -16.40 -51.52 -75.89
C MET A 106 -15.29 -50.66 -75.27
N LYS A 107 -14.09 -50.65 -75.87
CA LYS A 107 -13.01 -49.75 -75.49
C LYS A 107 -13.35 -48.29 -75.76
N GLU A 108 -13.78 -47.92 -76.96
CA GLU A 108 -14.17 -46.54 -77.28
C GLU A 108 -15.16 -45.97 -76.26
N ASN A 109 -16.19 -46.76 -75.91
CA ASN A 109 -17.21 -46.35 -74.95
C ASN A 109 -16.67 -46.23 -73.52
N SER A 110 -15.66 -47.04 -73.17
CA SER A 110 -14.94 -46.93 -71.90
C SER A 110 -14.07 -45.67 -71.87
N ASP A 111 -13.34 -45.35 -72.95
CA ASP A 111 -12.49 -44.16 -73.05
C ASP A 111 -13.31 -42.86 -73.05
N LYS A 112 -14.43 -42.82 -73.77
CA LYS A 112 -15.41 -41.71 -73.70
C LYS A 112 -15.90 -41.49 -72.26
N LYS A 113 -16.13 -42.56 -71.50
CA LYS A 113 -16.54 -42.51 -70.08
C LYS A 113 -15.40 -42.07 -69.16
N ILE A 114 -14.16 -42.48 -69.42
CA ILE A 114 -12.95 -42.05 -68.69
C ILE A 114 -12.71 -40.54 -68.87
N VAL A 115 -12.85 -40.01 -70.09
CA VAL A 115 -12.72 -38.57 -70.37
C VAL A 115 -13.76 -37.77 -69.57
N ASN A 116 -15.02 -38.19 -69.58
CA ASN A 116 -16.09 -37.52 -68.83
C ASN A 116 -15.87 -37.58 -67.31
N LEU A 117 -15.45 -38.73 -66.76
CA LEU A 117 -15.12 -38.82 -65.34
C LEU A 117 -13.95 -37.91 -64.95
N ASN A 118 -12.93 -37.79 -65.80
CA ASN A 118 -11.77 -36.91 -65.54
C ASN A 118 -12.11 -35.42 -65.60
N SER A 119 -13.02 -34.99 -66.49
CA SER A 119 -13.50 -33.60 -66.51
C SER A 119 -14.35 -33.29 -65.27
N GLU A 120 -15.24 -34.19 -64.86
CA GLU A 120 -16.02 -34.09 -63.61
C GLU A 120 -15.13 -34.04 -62.36
N ILE A 121 -14.11 -34.90 -62.27
CA ILE A 121 -13.11 -34.87 -61.18
C ILE A 121 -12.40 -33.52 -61.12
N THR A 122 -12.10 -32.93 -62.27
CA THR A 122 -11.43 -31.62 -62.36
C THR A 122 -12.35 -30.48 -61.89
N ALA A 123 -13.61 -30.47 -62.31
CA ALA A 123 -14.62 -29.52 -61.85
C ALA A 123 -14.91 -29.64 -60.34
N MET A 124 -14.94 -30.87 -59.81
CA MET A 124 -15.07 -31.11 -58.36
C MET A 124 -13.83 -30.65 -57.58
N LYS A 125 -12.60 -30.87 -58.09
CA LYS A 125 -11.36 -30.34 -57.50
C LYS A 125 -11.39 -28.80 -57.41
N GLN A 126 -11.76 -28.12 -58.50
CA GLN A 126 -11.90 -26.65 -58.51
C GLN A 126 -12.96 -26.16 -57.51
N THR A 127 -14.10 -26.85 -57.41
CA THR A 127 -15.18 -26.49 -56.49
C THR A 127 -14.80 -26.72 -55.03
N LYS A 128 -14.09 -27.82 -54.71
CA LYS A 128 -13.47 -28.05 -53.40
C LYS A 128 -12.49 -26.94 -53.03
N VAL A 129 -11.63 -26.49 -53.95
CA VAL A 129 -10.66 -25.40 -53.68
C VAL A 129 -11.38 -24.08 -53.38
N ARG A 130 -12.40 -23.71 -54.17
CA ARG A 130 -13.22 -22.51 -53.92
C ARG A 130 -13.90 -22.56 -52.54
N LEU A 131 -14.49 -23.70 -52.17
CA LEU A 131 -15.13 -23.89 -50.87
C LEU A 131 -14.13 -23.73 -49.70
N ILE A 132 -12.93 -24.31 -49.81
CA ILE A 132 -11.86 -24.16 -48.81
C ILE A 132 -11.39 -22.69 -48.71
N GLN A 133 -11.29 -21.97 -49.82
CA GLN A 133 -10.93 -20.55 -49.84
C GLN A 133 -12.00 -19.69 -49.16
N GLN A 134 -13.29 -19.92 -49.47
CA GLN A 134 -14.41 -19.26 -48.82
C GLN A 134 -14.43 -19.52 -47.30
N MET A 135 -14.28 -20.79 -46.88
CA MET A 135 -14.24 -21.15 -45.46
C MET A 135 -13.08 -20.45 -44.71
N LYS A 136 -11.91 -20.32 -45.34
CA LYS A 136 -10.78 -19.57 -44.77
C LYS A 136 -11.08 -18.07 -44.65
N PHE A 137 -11.63 -17.46 -45.72
CA PHE A 137 -11.99 -16.04 -45.73
C PHE A 137 -13.06 -15.70 -44.69
N GLU A 138 -14.14 -16.49 -44.59
CA GLU A 138 -15.18 -16.30 -43.58
C GLU A 138 -14.64 -16.47 -42.16
N SER A 139 -13.73 -17.43 -41.94
CA SER A 139 -13.12 -17.67 -40.63
C SER A 139 -12.20 -16.52 -40.20
N GLU A 140 -11.39 -15.97 -41.11
CA GLU A 140 -10.53 -14.82 -40.81
C GLU A 140 -11.35 -13.53 -40.63
N ARG A 141 -12.40 -13.32 -41.43
CA ARG A 141 -13.35 -12.21 -41.25
C ARG A 141 -14.03 -12.28 -39.87
N PHE A 142 -14.42 -13.48 -39.43
CA PHE A 142 -14.95 -13.69 -38.08
C PHE A 142 -13.89 -13.44 -36.99
N ARG A 143 -12.63 -13.86 -37.20
CA ARG A 143 -11.52 -13.60 -36.27
C ARG A 143 -11.27 -12.10 -36.10
N GLN A 144 -11.23 -11.35 -37.20
CA GLN A 144 -11.07 -9.89 -37.19
C GLN A 144 -12.25 -9.18 -36.52
N TRP A 145 -13.49 -9.55 -36.87
CA TRP A 145 -14.69 -9.03 -36.22
C TRP A 145 -14.71 -9.29 -34.72
N LYS A 146 -14.33 -10.51 -34.30
CA LYS A 146 -14.24 -10.88 -32.88
C LYS A 146 -13.19 -10.01 -32.16
N ILE A 147 -11.99 -9.87 -32.71
CA ILE A 147 -10.91 -9.06 -32.12
C ILE A 147 -11.34 -7.60 -31.95
N GLU A 148 -11.97 -6.97 -32.96
CA GLU A 148 -12.41 -5.57 -32.83
C GLU A 148 -13.59 -5.43 -31.87
N ARG A 149 -14.50 -6.42 -31.80
CA ARG A 149 -15.58 -6.42 -30.82
C ARG A 149 -15.07 -6.60 -29.38
N GLU A 150 -14.05 -7.43 -29.17
CA GLU A 150 -13.39 -7.63 -27.87
C GLU A 150 -12.60 -6.38 -27.45
N ARG A 151 -11.91 -5.71 -28.39
CA ARG A 151 -11.29 -4.39 -28.16
C ARG A 151 -12.32 -3.37 -27.72
N GLU A 152 -13.45 -3.27 -28.41
CA GLU A 152 -14.50 -2.30 -28.08
C GLU A 152 -15.14 -2.59 -26.71
N LEU A 153 -15.41 -3.86 -26.38
CA LEU A 153 -15.84 -4.25 -25.04
C LEU A 153 -14.80 -3.91 -23.96
N CYS A 154 -13.50 -3.98 -24.28
CA CYS A 154 -12.43 -3.56 -23.37
C CYS A 154 -12.36 -2.03 -23.20
N ARG A 155 -12.55 -1.25 -24.28
CA ARG A 155 -12.69 0.22 -24.22
C ARG A 155 -13.86 0.61 -23.32
N LEU A 156 -15.05 0.04 -23.55
CA LEU A 156 -16.27 0.33 -22.77
C LEU A 156 -16.12 -0.05 -21.29
N ARG A 157 -15.63 -1.25 -20.97
CA ARG A 157 -15.32 -1.66 -19.58
C ARG A 157 -14.33 -0.72 -18.89
N THR A 158 -13.35 -0.21 -19.64
CA THR A 158 -12.37 0.76 -19.12
C THR A 158 -13.01 2.14 -18.89
N GLN A 159 -13.92 2.57 -19.77
CA GLN A 159 -14.67 3.82 -19.62
C GLN A 159 -15.62 3.76 -18.41
N ASP A 160 -16.37 2.66 -18.24
CA ASP A 160 -17.28 2.51 -17.09
C ASP A 160 -16.53 2.40 -15.77
N ARG A 161 -15.39 1.69 -15.72
CA ARG A 161 -14.52 1.69 -14.54
C ARG A 161 -14.00 3.10 -14.19
N ARG A 162 -13.73 3.96 -15.20
CA ARG A 162 -13.38 5.38 -14.97
C ARG A 162 -14.58 6.14 -14.41
N ARG A 163 -15.75 6.07 -15.05
CA ARG A 163 -17.01 6.70 -14.58
C ARG A 163 -17.35 6.29 -13.15
N GLN A 164 -17.22 5.01 -12.81
CA GLN A 164 -17.53 4.49 -11.48
C GLN A 164 -16.54 4.99 -10.42
N ASN A 165 -15.24 5.03 -10.73
CA ASN A 165 -14.24 5.65 -9.86
C ASN A 165 -14.46 7.17 -9.69
N GLU A 166 -14.93 7.86 -10.73
CA GLU A 166 -15.28 9.29 -10.69
C GLU A 166 -16.51 9.54 -9.80
N LEU A 167 -17.58 8.73 -9.94
CA LEU A 167 -18.76 8.75 -9.08
C LEU A 167 -18.38 8.51 -7.61
N ILE A 168 -17.57 7.48 -7.32
CA ILE A 168 -17.08 7.20 -5.96
C ILE A 168 -16.25 8.38 -5.43
N ARG A 169 -15.44 9.04 -6.27
CA ARG A 169 -14.66 10.23 -5.88
C ARG A 169 -15.57 11.44 -5.59
N LEU A 170 -16.63 11.65 -6.37
CA LEU A 170 -17.62 12.70 -6.15
C LEU A 170 -18.48 12.45 -4.90
N GLU A 171 -18.94 11.21 -4.71
CA GLU A 171 -19.67 10.75 -3.51
C GLU A 171 -18.83 10.97 -2.24
N ASN A 172 -17.54 10.59 -2.26
CA ASN A 172 -16.63 10.83 -1.15
C ASN A 172 -16.39 12.34 -0.88
N LYS A 173 -16.35 13.19 -1.91
CA LYS A 173 -16.29 14.65 -1.74
C LYS A 173 -17.58 15.18 -1.11
N HIS A 174 -18.74 14.77 -1.62
CA HIS A 174 -20.05 15.20 -1.12
C HIS A 174 -20.28 14.77 0.33
N ASN A 175 -19.96 13.51 0.68
CA ASN A 175 -20.07 13.00 2.04
C ASN A 175 -19.16 13.76 3.02
N LYS A 176 -17.90 14.07 2.63
CA LYS A 176 -17.02 14.94 3.41
C LYS A 176 -17.62 16.33 3.64
N GLN A 177 -18.15 16.97 2.58
CA GLN A 177 -18.83 18.27 2.69
C GLN A 177 -20.07 18.20 3.60
N GLN A 178 -20.88 17.15 3.46
CA GLN A 178 -22.06 16.92 4.29
C GLN A 178 -21.72 16.73 5.77
N ILE A 179 -20.64 16.00 6.09
CA ILE A 179 -20.12 15.85 7.45
C ILE A 179 -19.64 17.19 8.02
N VAL A 180 -18.92 18.00 7.24
CA VAL A 180 -18.46 19.34 7.65
C VAL A 180 -19.64 20.28 7.88
N LEU A 181 -20.60 20.34 6.95
CA LEU A 181 -21.82 21.14 7.09
C LEU A 181 -22.65 20.70 8.30
N LYS A 182 -22.79 19.40 8.52
CA LYS A 182 -23.47 18.85 9.71
C LYS A 182 -22.76 19.27 11.00
N ARG A 183 -21.42 19.15 11.08
CA ARG A 183 -20.65 19.58 12.25
C ARG A 183 -20.74 21.10 12.48
N LYS A 184 -20.64 21.92 11.42
CA LYS A 184 -20.82 23.39 11.49
C LYS A 184 -22.25 23.73 12.00
N CYS A 185 -23.28 23.03 11.51
CA CYS A 185 -24.68 23.19 11.94
C CYS A 185 -24.93 22.72 13.40
N GLU A 186 -24.36 21.59 13.81
CA GLU A 186 -24.45 21.07 15.18
C GLU A 186 -23.75 22.01 16.19
N GLN A 187 -22.59 22.57 15.83
CA GLN A 187 -21.90 23.58 16.63
C GLN A 187 -22.72 24.87 16.76
N ALA A 188 -23.25 25.41 15.64
CA ALA A 188 -24.13 26.57 15.67
C ALA A 188 -25.41 26.31 16.48
N THR A 189 -25.96 25.10 16.41
CA THR A 189 -27.14 24.70 17.19
C THR A 189 -26.82 24.58 18.68
N ALA A 190 -25.65 24.01 19.05
CA ALA A 190 -25.20 23.91 20.44
C ALA A 190 -24.90 25.30 21.05
N MET A 191 -24.29 26.21 20.27
CA MET A 191 -24.04 27.60 20.68
C MET A 191 -25.37 28.36 20.88
N ASN A 192 -26.29 28.26 19.91
CA ASN A 192 -27.63 28.83 20.03
C ASN A 192 -28.44 28.22 21.18
N LYS A 193 -28.25 26.93 21.47
CA LYS A 193 -28.87 26.26 22.63
C LYS A 193 -28.33 26.84 23.93
N ARG A 194 -27.01 26.89 24.13
CA ARG A 194 -26.37 27.50 25.32
C ARG A 194 -26.83 28.95 25.52
N LEU A 195 -26.83 29.75 24.46
CA LEU A 195 -27.29 31.15 24.53
C LEU A 195 -28.78 31.24 24.91
N LYS A 196 -29.65 30.40 24.32
CA LYS A 196 -31.07 30.32 24.71
C LYS A 196 -31.24 29.84 26.16
N GLU A 197 -30.41 28.94 26.65
CA GLU A 197 -30.42 28.47 28.03
C GLU A 197 -30.03 29.59 29.00
N THR A 198 -28.95 30.35 28.73
CA THR A 198 -28.58 31.54 29.54
C THR A 198 -29.69 32.61 29.54
N LEU A 199 -30.25 32.93 28.38
CA LEU A 199 -31.35 33.91 28.25
C LEU A 199 -32.67 33.41 28.89
N ALA A 200 -32.94 32.10 28.85
CA ALA A 200 -34.07 31.50 29.53
C ALA A 200 -33.86 31.46 31.05
N LEU A 201 -32.64 31.24 31.53
CA LEU A 201 -32.30 31.37 32.94
C LEU A 201 -32.59 32.80 33.42
N GLN A 202 -32.06 33.80 32.71
CA GLN A 202 -32.27 35.22 32.98
C GLN A 202 -33.76 35.61 33.01
N LYS A 203 -34.56 35.15 32.03
CA LYS A 203 -36.01 35.36 32.04
C LYS A 203 -36.72 34.62 33.18
N SER A 204 -36.37 33.36 33.43
CA SER A 204 -36.99 32.58 34.52
C SER A 204 -36.71 33.17 35.90
N VAL A 205 -35.53 33.80 36.09
CA VAL A 205 -35.21 34.56 37.31
C VAL A 205 -36.04 35.84 37.38
N GLN A 206 -36.23 36.57 36.28
CA GLN A 206 -37.14 37.73 36.24
C GLN A 206 -38.59 37.33 36.57
N GLU A 207 -39.08 36.19 36.06
CA GLU A 207 -40.40 35.65 36.39
C GLU A 207 -40.51 35.21 37.85
N ARG A 208 -39.51 34.50 38.39
CA ARG A 208 -39.46 34.13 39.83
C ARG A 208 -39.46 35.35 40.73
N ARG A 209 -38.74 36.43 40.37
CA ARG A 209 -38.76 37.71 41.10
C ARG A 209 -40.14 38.38 41.13
N LYS A 210 -41.01 38.14 40.14
CA LYS A 210 -42.42 38.59 40.14
C LYS A 210 -43.32 37.70 41.00
N GLN A 211 -42.95 36.44 41.23
CA GLN A 211 -43.79 35.44 41.89
C GLN A 211 -43.46 35.21 43.39
N THR A 212 -42.27 35.58 43.87
CA THR A 212 -41.87 35.37 45.28
C THR A 212 -42.40 36.45 46.24
N SER A 213 -43.72 36.47 46.44
CA SER A 213 -44.41 37.38 47.36
C SER A 213 -44.04 37.17 48.84
N ALA A 214 -43.67 35.96 49.27
CA ALA A 214 -43.32 35.64 50.66
C ALA A 214 -41.93 34.96 50.77
N SER A 215 -40.92 35.73 51.16
CA SER A 215 -39.56 35.28 51.56
C SER A 215 -38.85 36.47 52.22
N ASN A 216 -37.93 36.19 53.17
CA ASN A 216 -37.30 37.22 53.98
C ASN A 216 -36.45 38.20 53.13
N LYS A 217 -36.39 39.48 53.52
CA LYS A 217 -35.55 40.49 52.83
C LYS A 217 -34.10 40.02 52.68
N PHE A 218 -33.59 39.35 53.71
CA PHE A 218 -32.29 38.69 53.77
C PHE A 218 -32.08 37.64 52.67
N GLU A 219 -32.98 36.65 52.56
CA GLU A 219 -32.91 35.58 51.54
C GLU A 219 -32.96 36.16 50.12
N LYS A 220 -33.85 37.14 49.90
CA LYS A 220 -33.98 37.84 48.62
C LYS A 220 -32.70 38.59 48.22
N LEU A 221 -31.98 39.13 49.21
CA LEU A 221 -30.70 39.81 49.01
C LEU A 221 -29.55 38.82 48.75
N GLN A 222 -29.48 37.71 49.50
CA GLN A 222 -28.53 36.62 49.24
C GLN A 222 -28.70 36.02 47.84
N ALA A 223 -29.95 35.68 47.47
CA ALA A 223 -30.28 35.13 46.16
C ALA A 223 -30.05 36.13 45.03
N TRP A 224 -30.16 37.45 45.29
CA TRP A 224 -29.71 38.47 44.35
C TRP A 224 -28.19 38.43 44.15
N ILE A 225 -27.40 38.47 45.24
CA ILE A 225 -25.93 38.47 45.19
C ILE A 225 -25.42 37.27 44.41
N THR A 226 -25.86 36.05 44.74
CA THR A 226 -25.44 34.82 44.05
C THR A 226 -25.77 34.91 42.55
N ASN A 227 -27.01 35.28 42.19
CA ASN A 227 -27.41 35.40 40.79
C ASN A 227 -26.66 36.51 40.03
N GLU A 228 -26.30 37.61 40.67
CA GLU A 228 -25.53 38.69 40.02
C GLU A 228 -24.08 38.23 39.78
N LEU A 229 -23.49 37.50 40.73
CA LEU A 229 -22.20 36.81 40.55
C LEU A 229 -22.27 35.77 39.42
N ASP A 230 -23.31 34.93 39.36
CA ASP A 230 -23.50 33.95 38.28
C ASP A 230 -23.55 34.63 36.89
N ILE A 231 -24.20 35.80 36.80
CA ILE A 231 -24.32 36.60 35.58
C ILE A 231 -22.97 37.23 35.18
N ILE A 232 -22.20 37.72 36.14
CA ILE A 232 -20.85 38.28 35.92
C ILE A 232 -19.88 37.16 35.51
N THR A 233 -19.83 36.06 36.26
CA THR A 233 -19.03 34.87 35.94
C THR A 233 -19.40 34.29 34.58
N GLY A 234 -20.68 34.26 34.22
CA GLY A 234 -21.14 33.86 32.89
C GLY A 234 -20.61 34.75 31.76
N THR A 235 -20.57 36.08 31.94
CA THR A 235 -19.97 36.99 30.96
C THR A 235 -18.44 36.87 30.90
N LEU A 236 -17.75 36.79 32.04
CA LEU A 236 -16.31 36.52 32.09
C LEU A 236 -15.93 35.19 31.40
N GLN A 237 -16.77 34.16 31.50
CA GLN A 237 -16.60 32.91 30.74
C GLN A 237 -16.79 33.10 29.22
N THR A 238 -17.73 33.95 28.79
CA THR A 238 -17.86 34.27 27.35
C THR A 238 -16.71 35.13 26.82
N GLU A 239 -16.17 36.03 27.65
CA GLU A 239 -14.97 36.82 27.33
C GLU A 239 -13.74 35.94 27.24
N LYS A 240 -13.54 35.00 28.17
CA LYS A 240 -12.43 34.03 28.08
C LYS A 240 -12.58 33.07 26.89
N THR A 241 -13.81 32.75 26.49
CA THR A 241 -14.09 32.00 25.26
C THR A 241 -13.73 32.82 24.01
N LEU A 242 -14.01 34.13 24.03
CA LEU A 242 -13.64 35.06 22.97
C LEU A 242 -12.12 35.20 22.84
N GLU A 243 -11.38 35.29 23.94
CA GLU A 243 -9.90 35.28 23.94
C GLU A 243 -9.35 34.02 23.26
N GLN A 244 -9.85 32.83 23.64
CA GLN A 244 -9.41 31.57 23.04
C GLN A 244 -9.67 31.54 21.53
N LEU A 245 -10.82 32.06 21.07
CA LEU A 245 -11.13 32.13 19.63
C LEU A 245 -10.21 33.09 18.87
N VAL A 246 -9.72 34.15 19.51
CA VAL A 246 -8.72 35.07 18.95
C VAL A 246 -7.34 34.41 18.86
N GLU A 247 -6.95 33.62 19.87
CA GLU A 247 -5.70 32.82 19.84
C GLU A 247 -5.76 31.72 18.77
N ASP A 248 -6.85 30.94 18.72
CA ASP A 248 -7.13 29.96 17.67
C ASP A 248 -7.03 30.59 16.28
N LYS A 249 -7.62 31.77 16.08
CA LYS A 249 -7.55 32.52 14.83
C LYS A 249 -6.10 32.87 14.46
N ALA A 250 -5.33 33.44 15.38
CA ALA A 250 -3.93 33.81 15.13
C ALA A 250 -3.03 32.59 14.83
N SER A 251 -3.33 31.44 15.43
CA SER A 251 -2.68 30.17 15.14
C SER A 251 -2.98 29.66 13.72
N ILE A 252 -4.24 29.74 13.28
CA ILE A 252 -4.66 29.42 11.91
C ILE A 252 -4.03 30.38 10.89
N GLU A 253 -3.97 31.68 11.20
CA GLU A 253 -3.34 32.72 10.37
C GLU A 253 -1.86 32.42 10.12
N LYS A 254 -1.11 32.12 11.19
CA LYS A 254 0.29 31.69 11.11
C LYS A 254 0.47 30.39 10.32
N HIS A 255 -0.47 29.45 10.40
CA HIS A 255 -0.44 28.21 9.60
C HIS A 255 -0.72 28.48 8.11
N LEU A 256 -1.61 29.42 7.80
CA LEU A 256 -1.88 29.87 6.44
C LEU A 256 -0.67 30.54 5.80
N ASP A 257 0.01 31.43 6.52
CA ASP A 257 1.24 32.07 6.02
C ASP A 257 2.34 31.04 5.75
N MET A 258 2.53 30.09 6.66
CA MET A 258 3.50 29.00 6.50
C MET A 258 3.20 28.15 5.26
N LEU A 259 1.94 27.73 5.05
CA LEU A 259 1.53 27.00 3.84
C LEU A 259 1.68 27.84 2.56
N LYS A 260 1.40 29.15 2.62
CA LYS A 260 1.57 30.08 1.49
C LYS A 260 3.04 30.28 1.13
N VAL A 261 3.95 30.23 2.10
CA VAL A 261 5.41 30.18 1.85
C VAL A 261 5.80 28.84 1.21
N THR A 262 5.38 27.69 1.75
CA THR A 262 5.68 26.37 1.15
C THR A 262 5.08 26.21 -0.26
N LEU A 263 3.96 26.87 -0.56
CA LEU A 263 3.37 26.90 -1.91
C LEU A 263 4.25 27.63 -2.94
N ASN A 264 5.19 28.49 -2.51
CA ASN A 264 6.09 29.21 -3.40
C ASN A 264 7.39 28.44 -3.73
N ASP A 265 7.62 27.26 -3.14
CA ASP A 265 8.79 26.45 -3.49
C ASP A 265 8.68 25.89 -4.92
N SER A 266 9.61 26.33 -5.77
CA SER A 266 9.66 26.01 -7.21
C SER A 266 9.89 24.53 -7.52
N ASN A 267 10.25 23.72 -6.52
CA ASN A 267 10.67 22.33 -6.68
C ASN A 267 9.58 21.30 -6.30
N MET A 268 8.37 21.76 -5.92
CA MET A 268 7.27 20.90 -5.46
C MET A 268 6.54 20.17 -6.61
N SER A 269 6.07 18.94 -6.34
CA SER A 269 5.24 18.20 -7.29
C SER A 269 3.90 18.90 -7.56
N LYS A 270 3.29 18.62 -8.72
CA LYS A 270 1.94 19.08 -9.05
C LYS A 270 0.88 18.49 -8.10
N GLU A 271 1.11 17.28 -7.59
CA GLU A 271 0.25 16.63 -6.60
C GLU A 271 0.33 17.37 -5.25
N ASP A 272 1.55 17.61 -4.75
CA ASP A 272 1.78 18.29 -3.47
C ASP A 272 1.31 19.75 -3.50
N ARG A 273 1.56 20.47 -4.60
CA ARG A 273 1.03 21.81 -4.85
C ARG A 273 -0.49 21.84 -4.82
N HIS A 274 -1.17 20.80 -5.32
CA HIS A 274 -2.63 20.68 -5.22
C HIS A 274 -3.08 20.39 -3.78
N ASN A 275 -2.38 19.52 -3.06
CA ASN A 275 -2.68 19.19 -1.66
C ASN A 275 -2.53 20.44 -0.74
N ILE A 276 -1.46 21.21 -0.90
CA ILE A 276 -1.23 22.46 -0.15
C ILE A 276 -2.33 23.48 -0.45
N LEU A 277 -2.76 23.64 -1.72
CA LEU A 277 -3.88 24.52 -2.08
C LEU A 277 -5.21 24.10 -1.42
N VAL A 278 -5.49 22.80 -1.35
CA VAL A 278 -6.69 22.27 -0.68
C VAL A 278 -6.62 22.49 0.83
N GLU A 279 -5.45 22.40 1.45
CA GLU A 279 -5.29 22.67 2.88
C GLU A 279 -5.32 24.18 3.22
N ILE A 280 -4.78 25.05 2.35
CA ILE A 280 -4.96 26.51 2.44
C ILE A 280 -6.46 26.83 2.42
N GLN A 281 -7.21 26.34 1.43
CA GLN A 281 -8.66 26.57 1.35
C GLN A 281 -9.39 26.10 2.63
N ARG A 282 -9.05 24.91 3.17
CA ARG A 282 -9.66 24.38 4.40
C ARG A 282 -9.39 25.31 5.61
N ASN A 283 -8.18 25.84 5.71
CA ASN A 283 -7.78 26.69 6.83
C ASN A 283 -8.36 28.11 6.68
N GLU A 284 -8.55 28.62 5.45
CA GLU A 284 -9.28 29.86 5.17
C GLU A 284 -10.76 29.73 5.55
N GLU A 285 -11.42 28.61 5.19
CA GLU A 285 -12.79 28.30 5.63
C GLU A 285 -12.95 28.22 7.16
N GLU A 286 -11.90 27.89 7.92
CA GLU A 286 -11.95 27.89 9.38
C GLU A 286 -11.61 29.27 9.97
N PHE A 287 -10.69 30.02 9.37
CA PHE A 287 -10.37 31.41 9.74
C PHE A 287 -11.58 32.33 9.59
N GLU A 288 -12.36 32.19 8.51
CA GLU A 288 -13.65 32.88 8.33
C GLU A 288 -14.64 32.51 9.44
N LEU A 289 -14.79 31.21 9.74
CA LEU A 289 -15.69 30.73 10.79
C LEU A 289 -15.31 31.27 12.18
N ARG A 290 -14.02 31.24 12.54
CA ARG A 290 -13.56 31.81 13.82
C ARG A 290 -13.77 33.33 13.84
N THR A 291 -13.54 34.02 12.73
CA THR A 291 -13.81 35.47 12.61
C THR A 291 -15.29 35.80 12.82
N ALA A 292 -16.21 35.03 12.25
CA ALA A 292 -17.65 35.20 12.46
C ALA A 292 -18.09 34.88 13.90
N GLN A 293 -17.48 33.88 14.56
CA GLN A 293 -17.72 33.58 15.97
C GLN A 293 -17.21 34.71 16.90
N ILE A 294 -16.05 35.30 16.57
CA ILE A 294 -15.47 36.45 17.28
C ILE A 294 -16.37 37.68 17.21
N THR A 295 -16.95 38.01 16.05
CA THR A 295 -17.85 39.16 15.91
C THR A 295 -19.19 38.94 16.62
N ASP A 296 -19.79 37.76 16.46
CA ASP A 296 -21.03 37.36 17.13
C ASP A 296 -20.93 37.42 18.67
N LEU A 297 -19.84 36.91 19.25
CA LEU A 297 -19.59 36.98 20.68
C LEU A 297 -19.30 38.40 21.16
N LYS A 298 -18.50 39.19 20.43
CA LYS A 298 -18.25 40.61 20.77
C LYS A 298 -19.54 41.42 20.81
N GLN A 299 -20.45 41.21 19.86
CA GLN A 299 -21.77 41.85 19.86
C GLN A 299 -22.58 41.46 21.11
N LYS A 300 -22.66 40.16 21.43
CA LYS A 300 -23.44 39.66 22.57
C LYS A 300 -22.90 40.10 23.93
N ILE A 301 -21.58 40.26 24.05
CA ILE A 301 -20.94 40.84 25.24
C ILE A 301 -21.31 42.32 25.36
N ALA A 302 -21.22 43.11 24.28
CA ALA A 302 -21.62 44.52 24.27
C ALA A 302 -23.12 44.72 24.58
N GLU A 303 -24.01 43.84 24.09
CA GLU A 303 -25.44 43.86 24.42
C GLU A 303 -25.72 43.56 25.91
N SER A 304 -24.85 42.81 26.59
CA SER A 304 -25.00 42.37 27.98
C SER A 304 -25.17 43.53 28.98
N ASN A 305 -24.48 44.67 28.76
CA ASN A 305 -24.62 45.92 29.54
C ASN A 305 -24.69 45.70 31.06
N GLN A 306 -23.65 45.14 31.67
CA GLN A 306 -23.67 44.75 33.09
C GLN A 306 -23.44 45.93 34.04
N ASP A 307 -22.47 46.81 33.78
CA ASP A 307 -22.08 47.89 34.72
C ASP A 307 -23.23 48.83 35.10
N ILE A 308 -24.07 49.18 34.12
CA ILE A 308 -25.26 50.02 34.30
C ILE A 308 -26.26 49.32 35.25
N LYS A 309 -26.35 47.98 35.18
CA LYS A 309 -27.26 47.16 35.98
C LYS A 309 -26.72 46.85 37.38
N VAL A 310 -25.41 46.89 37.60
CA VAL A 310 -24.81 46.70 38.94
C VAL A 310 -25.04 47.93 39.82
N LYS A 311 -24.74 49.14 39.30
CA LYS A 311 -24.89 50.39 40.05
C LYS A 311 -26.32 50.58 40.59
N ALA A 312 -27.32 50.54 39.70
CA ALA A 312 -28.74 50.74 40.02
C ALA A 312 -29.38 49.65 40.92
N LYS A 313 -28.60 48.70 41.45
CA LYS A 313 -29.05 47.67 42.40
C LYS A 313 -28.41 47.80 43.77
N PHE A 314 -27.19 48.33 43.87
CA PHE A 314 -26.58 48.63 45.18
C PHE A 314 -27.39 49.66 45.96
N ASP A 315 -28.09 50.57 45.26
CA ASP A 315 -29.07 51.51 45.82
C ASP A 315 -30.21 50.84 46.63
N SER A 316 -30.44 49.52 46.45
CA SER A 316 -31.43 48.76 47.24
C SER A 316 -30.93 48.33 48.63
N VAL A 317 -29.61 48.37 48.88
CA VAL A 317 -28.98 48.03 50.16
C VAL A 317 -29.22 49.17 51.16
N SER A 318 -30.40 49.14 51.76
CA SER A 318 -31.05 50.26 52.45
C SER A 318 -30.77 50.32 53.96
N SER A 319 -29.98 49.40 54.52
CA SER A 319 -29.61 49.43 55.94
C SER A 319 -28.26 48.77 56.23
N LEU A 320 -27.68 49.11 57.39
CA LEU A 320 -26.46 48.47 57.91
C LEU A 320 -26.66 46.97 58.18
N PHE A 321 -27.88 46.52 58.46
CA PHE A 321 -28.19 45.09 58.61
C PHE A 321 -28.12 44.38 57.25
N ASP A 322 -28.73 44.95 56.21
CA ASP A 322 -28.66 44.42 54.83
C ASP A 322 -27.20 44.38 54.33
N ALA A 323 -26.40 45.41 54.63
CA ALA A 323 -24.98 45.45 54.29
C ALA A 323 -24.17 44.36 55.03
N LYS A 324 -24.33 44.22 56.35
CA LYS A 324 -23.64 43.18 57.15
C LYS A 324 -24.04 41.77 56.72
N ALA A 325 -25.32 41.57 56.40
CA ALA A 325 -25.84 40.33 55.81
C ALA A 325 -25.17 40.00 54.47
N SER A 326 -25.14 40.97 53.56
CA SER A 326 -24.52 40.85 52.23
C SER A 326 -23.04 40.53 52.32
N LEU A 327 -22.30 41.22 53.17
CA LEU A 327 -20.86 41.01 53.38
C LEU A 327 -20.56 39.62 53.96
N LYS A 328 -21.40 39.10 54.86
CA LYS A 328 -21.23 37.72 55.35
C LYS A 328 -21.46 36.71 54.21
N HIS A 329 -22.54 36.85 53.44
CA HIS A 329 -22.84 35.94 52.33
C HIS A 329 -21.75 35.98 51.24
N LEU A 330 -21.23 37.16 50.92
CA LEU A 330 -20.07 37.32 50.04
C LEU A 330 -18.81 36.64 50.59
N PHE A 331 -18.54 36.77 51.90
CA PHE A 331 -17.40 36.09 52.52
C PHE A 331 -17.54 34.56 52.46
N ASP A 332 -18.73 34.03 52.79
CA ASP A 332 -19.03 32.60 52.74
C ASP A 332 -18.84 32.05 51.29
N ILE A 333 -19.30 32.80 50.26
CA ILE A 333 -19.05 32.49 48.84
C ILE A 333 -17.55 32.54 48.50
N CYS A 334 -16.82 33.57 48.93
CA CYS A 334 -15.39 33.71 48.66
C CYS A 334 -14.55 32.59 49.30
N VAL A 335 -14.96 32.05 50.44
CA VAL A 335 -14.31 30.90 51.08
C VAL A 335 -14.50 29.63 50.25
N GLU A 336 -15.72 29.33 49.80
CA GLU A 336 -15.99 28.16 48.97
C GLU A 336 -15.34 28.27 47.57
N LEU A 337 -15.39 29.43 46.92
CA LEU A 337 -14.67 29.68 45.66
C LEU A 337 -13.15 29.46 45.82
N LYS A 338 -12.56 29.88 46.93
CA LYS A 338 -11.12 29.68 47.19
C LYS A 338 -10.75 28.21 47.42
N LYS A 339 -11.63 27.45 48.08
CA LYS A 339 -11.54 26.00 48.26
C LYS A 339 -11.66 25.25 46.93
N ASP A 340 -12.58 25.65 46.07
CA ASP A 340 -12.72 25.11 44.71
C ASP A 340 -11.49 25.41 43.85
N ILE A 341 -10.94 26.63 43.90
CA ILE A 341 -9.67 26.99 43.23
C ILE A 341 -8.55 26.05 43.69
N ILE A 342 -8.35 25.85 44.99
CA ILE A 342 -7.32 24.94 45.53
C ILE A 342 -7.54 23.49 45.04
N SER A 343 -8.80 23.03 44.97
CA SER A 343 -9.13 21.71 44.42
C SER A 343 -8.81 21.60 42.92
N LYS A 344 -9.04 22.67 42.16
CA LYS A 344 -8.73 22.74 40.72
C LYS A 344 -7.25 22.86 40.44
N ASP A 345 -6.49 23.60 41.26
CA ASP A 345 -5.03 23.68 41.15
C ASP A 345 -4.38 22.30 41.38
N PHE A 346 -4.88 21.51 42.33
CA PHE A 346 -4.42 20.14 42.54
C PHE A 346 -4.70 19.25 41.31
N GLN A 347 -5.92 19.29 40.77
CA GLN A 347 -6.29 18.55 39.56
C GLN A 347 -5.49 18.98 38.32
N LEU A 348 -5.20 20.28 38.19
CA LEU A 348 -4.35 20.81 37.12
C LEU A 348 -2.89 20.37 37.28
N GLN A 349 -2.40 20.21 38.50
CA GLN A 349 -1.05 19.71 38.75
C GLN A 349 -0.93 18.22 38.41
N GLU A 350 -1.87 17.39 38.87
CA GLU A 350 -1.95 15.96 38.54
C GLU A 350 -2.00 15.72 37.00
N LEU A 351 -2.76 16.56 36.28
CA LEU A 351 -2.80 16.51 34.81
C LEU A 351 -1.50 17.00 34.15
N ARG A 352 -0.80 18.01 34.70
CA ARG A 352 0.51 18.45 34.20
C ARG A 352 1.56 17.35 34.37
N ASP A 353 1.61 16.72 35.54
CA ASP A 353 2.57 15.66 35.84
C ASP A 353 2.31 14.44 34.93
N SER A 354 1.03 14.10 34.69
CA SER A 354 0.61 13.10 33.69
C SER A 354 1.08 13.46 32.26
N ILE A 355 0.96 14.73 31.85
CA ILE A 355 1.42 15.18 30.52
C ILE A 355 2.94 15.01 30.39
N VAL A 356 3.71 15.33 31.44
CA VAL A 356 5.17 15.13 31.45
C VAL A 356 5.54 13.65 31.37
N GLU A 357 4.82 12.76 32.05
CA GLU A 357 5.02 11.31 31.91
C GLU A 357 4.80 10.85 30.46
N TYR A 358 3.70 11.25 29.83
CA TYR A 358 3.42 10.90 28.43
C TYR A 358 4.43 11.52 27.44
N GLN A 359 4.94 12.73 27.70
CA GLN A 359 6.00 13.35 26.89
C GLN A 359 7.31 12.55 26.97
N ASN A 360 7.75 12.17 28.18
CA ASN A 360 8.93 11.32 28.37
C ASN A 360 8.74 9.94 27.70
N LYS A 361 7.51 9.41 27.69
CA LYS A 361 7.17 8.15 27.01
C LYS A 361 7.17 8.26 25.48
N ILE A 362 6.84 9.42 24.92
CA ILE A 362 7.00 9.69 23.49
C ILE A 362 8.49 9.80 23.15
N GLU A 363 9.27 10.58 23.92
CA GLU A 363 10.71 10.77 23.67
C GLU A 363 11.52 9.46 23.78
N THR A 364 11.06 8.48 24.56
CA THR A 364 11.66 7.14 24.61
C THR A 364 11.27 6.28 23.41
N LEU A 365 9.99 6.23 23.04
CA LEU A 365 9.53 5.52 21.83
C LEU A 365 10.14 6.09 20.53
N GLU A 366 10.35 7.40 20.45
CA GLU A 366 11.02 8.03 19.30
C GLU A 366 12.50 7.61 19.17
N LYS A 367 13.19 7.39 20.31
CA LYS A 367 14.57 6.88 20.32
C LYS A 367 14.63 5.40 19.95
N GLU A 368 13.73 4.58 20.49
CA GLU A 368 13.60 3.16 20.11
C GLU A 368 13.34 3.01 18.60
N LEU A 369 12.48 3.86 18.03
CA LEU A 369 12.15 3.83 16.61
C LEU A 369 13.35 4.27 15.74
N ALA A 370 14.08 5.32 16.15
CA ALA A 370 15.31 5.74 15.46
C ALA A 370 16.44 4.68 15.54
N GLU A 371 16.55 3.94 16.65
CA GLU A 371 17.47 2.80 16.78
C GLU A 371 17.06 1.65 15.85
N VAL A 372 15.77 1.34 15.71
CA VAL A 372 15.28 0.36 14.73
C VAL A 372 15.59 0.80 13.30
N ASP A 373 15.28 2.04 12.93
CA ASP A 373 15.52 2.56 11.57
C ASP A 373 17.01 2.48 11.21
N THR A 374 17.90 3.00 12.05
CA THR A 374 19.36 2.93 11.82
C THR A 374 19.90 1.49 11.72
N ASN A 375 19.37 0.56 12.53
CA ASN A 375 19.69 -0.86 12.39
C ASN A 375 19.21 -1.46 11.07
N THR A 376 18.03 -1.07 10.55
CA THR A 376 17.56 -1.55 9.24
C THR A 376 18.36 -0.96 8.07
N GLU A 377 18.82 0.30 8.16
CA GLU A 377 19.72 0.88 7.16
C GLU A 377 21.10 0.19 7.18
N ALA A 378 21.63 -0.16 8.35
CA ALA A 378 22.86 -0.94 8.49
C ALA A 378 22.71 -2.34 7.86
N GLN A 379 21.61 -3.04 8.12
CA GLN A 379 21.33 -4.35 7.49
C GLN A 379 21.18 -4.25 5.97
N LYS A 380 20.47 -3.22 5.48
CA LYS A 380 20.30 -2.98 4.03
C LYS A 380 21.65 -2.73 3.36
N THR A 381 22.49 -1.84 3.91
CA THR A 381 23.80 -1.51 3.32
C THR A 381 24.80 -2.66 3.43
N ALA A 382 24.70 -3.52 4.44
CA ALA A 382 25.46 -4.78 4.49
C ALA A 382 25.06 -5.75 3.37
N LEU A 383 23.76 -5.97 3.15
CA LEU A 383 23.27 -6.80 2.04
C LEU A 383 23.65 -6.23 0.67
N GLU A 384 23.58 -4.91 0.48
CA GLU A 384 24.01 -4.25 -0.77
C GLU A 384 25.51 -4.46 -1.05
N LYS A 385 26.38 -4.46 -0.03
CA LYS A 385 27.79 -4.82 -0.16
C LYS A 385 27.97 -6.30 -0.54
N GLU A 386 27.31 -7.22 0.16
CA GLU A 386 27.35 -8.65 -0.18
C GLU A 386 26.94 -8.92 -1.63
N TYR A 387 25.89 -8.24 -2.14
CA TYR A 387 25.48 -8.38 -3.53
C TYR A 387 26.51 -7.80 -4.51
N ALA A 388 27.13 -6.67 -4.20
CA ALA A 388 28.20 -6.09 -5.02
C ALA A 388 29.43 -7.00 -5.08
N GLU A 389 29.84 -7.60 -3.97
CA GLU A 389 30.95 -8.57 -3.90
C GLU A 389 30.64 -9.84 -4.72
N LYS A 390 29.43 -10.40 -4.57
CA LYS A 390 28.99 -11.57 -5.36
C LYS A 390 28.96 -11.28 -6.86
N ILE A 391 28.55 -10.07 -7.27
CA ILE A 391 28.61 -9.62 -8.66
C ILE A 391 30.06 -9.51 -9.14
N LEU A 392 30.97 -8.94 -8.33
CA LEU A 392 32.38 -8.78 -8.67
C LEU A 392 33.08 -10.14 -8.86
N LEU A 393 32.79 -11.12 -7.99
CA LEU A 393 33.28 -12.50 -8.13
C LEU A 393 32.75 -13.18 -9.42
N LEU A 394 31.48 -12.98 -9.77
CA LEU A 394 30.90 -13.52 -11.00
C LEU A 394 31.51 -12.87 -12.26
N LEU A 395 31.81 -11.56 -12.22
CA LEU A 395 32.50 -10.87 -13.32
C LEU A 395 33.94 -11.39 -13.50
N TYR A 396 34.66 -11.64 -12.40
CA TYR A 396 36.00 -12.23 -12.44
C TYR A 396 36.01 -13.64 -13.05
N GLN A 397 35.06 -14.49 -12.63
CA GLN A 397 34.86 -15.84 -13.20
C GLN A 397 34.42 -15.85 -14.67
N LEU A 398 33.97 -14.72 -15.23
CA LEU A 398 33.70 -14.56 -16.65
C LEU A 398 34.97 -14.15 -17.41
N SER A 399 35.76 -13.19 -16.89
CA SER A 399 37.03 -12.80 -17.51
C SER A 399 38.03 -13.97 -17.61
N ASP A 400 38.12 -14.83 -16.59
CA ASP A 400 39.01 -16.00 -16.63
C ASP A 400 38.61 -17.01 -17.72
N LYS A 401 37.32 -17.10 -18.04
CA LYS A 401 36.80 -17.96 -19.11
C LYS A 401 37.03 -17.37 -20.50
N ASP A 402 36.87 -16.05 -20.65
CA ASP A 402 37.20 -15.36 -21.90
C ASP A 402 38.70 -15.49 -22.22
N ILE A 403 39.57 -15.37 -21.20
CA ILE A 403 41.02 -15.63 -21.33
C ILE A 403 41.28 -17.08 -21.77
N SER A 404 40.60 -18.05 -21.15
CA SER A 404 40.75 -19.49 -21.47
C SER A 404 40.26 -19.87 -22.88
N ILE A 405 39.38 -19.07 -23.48
CA ILE A 405 38.89 -19.26 -24.86
C ILE A 405 39.89 -18.67 -25.87
N ASN A 406 40.48 -17.51 -25.56
CA ASN A 406 41.41 -16.82 -26.46
C ASN A 406 42.68 -17.65 -26.75
N THR A 407 43.18 -18.43 -25.78
CA THR A 407 44.35 -19.30 -25.94
C THR A 407 44.14 -20.51 -26.87
N ALA A 408 42.92 -20.73 -27.36
CA ALA A 408 42.60 -21.82 -28.31
C ALA A 408 42.37 -21.33 -29.75
N ALA A 409 42.51 -20.03 -30.02
CA ALA A 409 42.07 -19.37 -31.26
C ALA A 409 43.20 -18.87 -32.17
N GLU A 410 44.45 -19.30 -31.95
CA GLU A 410 45.59 -18.97 -32.83
C GLU A 410 45.53 -19.73 -34.17
N ASN A 411 44.63 -19.31 -35.08
CA ASN A 411 44.86 -19.31 -36.53
C ASN A 411 43.74 -18.60 -37.32
N THR A 412 44.10 -18.04 -38.48
CA THR A 412 43.23 -17.34 -39.46
C THR A 412 42.57 -16.01 -39.03
N GLY A 413 43.11 -14.89 -39.53
CA GLY A 413 42.39 -13.71 -40.04
C GLY A 413 41.50 -12.84 -39.13
N LEU A 414 41.00 -13.35 -38.00
CA LEU A 414 39.99 -12.69 -37.15
C LEU A 414 40.60 -11.68 -36.15
N ASP A 415 41.93 -11.72 -36.02
CA ASP A 415 42.73 -11.03 -35.01
C ASP A 415 42.53 -9.51 -34.98
N VAL A 416 42.44 -8.84 -36.14
CA VAL A 416 42.28 -7.37 -36.19
C VAL A 416 40.95 -6.92 -35.58
N GLN A 417 39.85 -7.65 -35.82
CA GLN A 417 38.56 -7.33 -35.18
C GLN A 417 38.53 -7.71 -33.70
N LEU A 418 39.19 -8.81 -33.31
CA LEU A 418 39.29 -9.20 -31.90
C LEU A 418 40.11 -8.17 -31.10
N THR A 419 41.27 -7.77 -31.62
CA THR A 419 42.14 -6.73 -31.05
C THR A 419 41.43 -5.38 -30.97
N GLN A 420 40.73 -4.95 -32.03
CA GLN A 420 39.96 -3.71 -32.00
C GLN A 420 38.81 -3.75 -30.99
N ARG A 421 38.14 -4.89 -30.83
CA ARG A 421 37.10 -5.10 -29.81
C ARG A 421 37.67 -5.10 -28.38
N LEU A 422 38.80 -5.77 -28.16
CA LEU A 422 39.53 -5.77 -26.89
C LEU A 422 40.01 -4.35 -26.53
N GLN A 423 40.43 -3.54 -27.51
CA GLN A 423 40.84 -2.16 -27.27
C GLN A 423 39.66 -1.27 -26.87
N ILE A 424 38.49 -1.42 -27.49
CA ILE A 424 37.24 -0.75 -27.08
C ILE A 424 36.82 -1.20 -25.67
N GLN A 425 36.93 -2.49 -25.35
CA GLN A 425 36.64 -3.00 -24.00
C GLN A 425 37.62 -2.47 -22.95
N ASN A 426 38.92 -2.37 -23.26
CA ASN A 426 39.92 -1.77 -22.38
C ASN A 426 39.71 -0.27 -22.17
N GLU A 427 39.28 0.47 -23.20
CA GLU A 427 38.90 1.88 -23.08
C GLU A 427 37.65 2.04 -22.18
N GLN A 428 36.64 1.20 -22.35
CA GLN A 428 35.46 1.17 -21.47
C GLN A 428 35.81 0.81 -20.03
N LEU A 429 36.71 -0.16 -19.81
CA LEU A 429 37.22 -0.51 -18.47
C LEU A 429 38.04 0.62 -17.85
N SER A 430 38.84 1.34 -18.64
CA SER A 430 39.56 2.55 -18.19
C SER A 430 38.58 3.63 -17.74
N LYS A 431 37.56 3.91 -18.56
CA LYS A 431 36.50 4.87 -18.25
C LYS A 431 35.69 4.49 -17.00
N LEU A 432 35.41 3.20 -16.81
CA LEU A 432 34.76 2.69 -15.59
C LEU A 432 35.65 2.81 -14.35
N ARG A 433 36.96 2.53 -14.46
CA ARG A 433 37.92 2.75 -13.36
C ARG A 433 37.99 4.21 -12.97
N GLN A 434 38.04 5.13 -13.93
CA GLN A 434 38.05 6.57 -13.67
C GLN A 434 36.73 7.03 -13.04
N LEU A 435 35.58 6.61 -13.57
CA LEU A 435 34.27 6.92 -12.98
C LEU A 435 34.14 6.41 -11.54
N ARG A 436 34.71 5.23 -11.24
CA ARG A 436 34.77 4.68 -9.87
C ARG A 436 35.70 5.49 -8.96
N GLN A 437 36.84 5.95 -9.45
CA GLN A 437 37.75 6.82 -8.70
C GLN A 437 37.12 8.19 -8.41
N ASP A 438 36.36 8.75 -9.36
CA ASP A 438 35.66 10.02 -9.19
C ASP A 438 34.46 9.89 -8.24
N LEU A 439 33.76 8.74 -8.26
CA LEU A 439 32.74 8.40 -7.26
C LEU A 439 33.36 8.28 -5.85
N GLU A 440 34.52 7.63 -5.71
CA GLU A 440 35.25 7.54 -4.44
C GLU A 440 35.61 8.94 -3.90
N LYS A 441 36.13 9.85 -4.75
CA LYS A 441 36.38 11.26 -4.38
C LYS A 441 35.12 11.98 -3.93
N GLN A 442 33.97 11.75 -4.58
CA GLN A 442 32.69 12.36 -4.21
C GLN A 442 32.13 11.80 -2.90
N ILE A 443 32.37 10.52 -2.57
CA ILE A 443 32.05 9.93 -1.26
C ILE A 443 32.92 10.58 -0.17
N ASP A 444 34.22 10.72 -0.44
CA ASP A 444 35.20 11.37 0.43
C ASP A 444 34.86 12.85 0.71
N GLU A 445 34.42 13.58 -0.33
CA GLU A 445 33.97 14.96 -0.22
C GLU A 445 32.65 15.09 0.56
N ASN A 446 31.68 14.20 0.31
CA ASN A 446 30.45 14.12 1.10
C ASN A 446 30.71 13.78 2.58
N ALA A 447 31.68 12.90 2.87
CA ALA A 447 32.08 12.59 4.24
C ALA A 447 32.68 13.82 4.94
N LYS A 448 33.56 14.57 4.27
CA LYS A 448 34.14 15.83 4.77
C LYS A 448 33.07 16.92 4.98
N LEU A 449 32.11 17.04 4.07
CA LEU A 449 30.99 17.98 4.19
C LEU A 449 30.04 17.61 5.35
N ARG A 450 29.74 16.32 5.55
CA ARG A 450 28.96 15.83 6.70
C ARG A 450 29.67 16.10 8.03
N LEU A 451 30.98 15.82 8.11
CA LEU A 451 31.78 16.13 9.30
C LEU A 451 31.71 17.63 9.61
N ARG A 452 31.93 18.48 8.61
CA ARG A 452 31.89 19.95 8.73
C ARG A 452 30.49 20.49 9.09
N LEU A 453 29.41 19.83 8.65
CA LEU A 453 28.06 20.11 9.12
C LEU A 453 27.94 19.83 10.63
N THR A 454 28.36 18.65 11.09
CA THR A 454 28.31 18.32 12.54
C THR A 454 29.21 19.23 13.39
N GLU A 455 30.36 19.68 12.88
CA GLU A 455 31.19 20.71 13.52
C GLU A 455 30.45 22.06 13.62
N LEU A 456 29.74 22.47 12.56
CA LEU A 456 28.95 23.70 12.54
C LEU A 456 27.73 23.61 13.47
N GLU A 457 27.08 22.46 13.59
CA GLU A 457 25.98 22.21 14.53
C GLU A 457 26.48 22.19 15.99
N GLN A 458 27.63 21.58 16.26
CA GLN A 458 28.28 21.65 17.57
C GLN A 458 28.73 23.08 17.91
N ALA A 459 29.21 23.84 16.94
CA ALA A 459 29.55 25.26 17.10
C ALA A 459 28.29 26.13 17.29
N GLN A 460 27.18 25.84 16.61
CA GLN A 460 25.90 26.54 16.79
C GLN A 460 25.27 26.22 18.15
N THR A 461 25.20 24.96 18.55
CA THR A 461 24.69 24.58 19.89
C THR A 461 25.57 25.15 21.01
N SER A 462 26.89 25.24 20.81
CA SER A 462 27.81 25.92 21.73
C SER A 462 27.61 27.44 21.76
N LYS A 463 27.41 28.08 20.60
CA LYS A 463 27.03 29.50 20.51
C LYS A 463 25.67 29.77 21.14
N ASN A 464 24.69 28.89 20.98
CA ASN A 464 23.35 29.02 21.56
C ASN A 464 23.38 28.79 23.08
N LYS A 465 24.20 27.86 23.59
CA LYS A 465 24.49 27.74 25.04
C LYS A 465 25.16 29.01 25.58
N SER A 466 26.09 29.61 24.83
CA SER A 466 26.74 30.89 25.19
C SER A 466 25.76 32.08 25.15
N LEU A 467 24.93 32.18 24.11
CA LEU A 467 23.91 33.23 23.93
C LEU A 467 22.80 33.11 24.98
N ASN A 468 22.34 31.91 25.32
CA ASN A 468 21.40 31.72 26.43
C ASN A 468 22.04 32.07 27.78
N LYS A 469 23.33 31.79 27.98
CA LYS A 469 24.10 32.21 29.17
C LYS A 469 24.41 33.73 29.21
N ARG A 470 24.26 34.44 28.09
CA ARG A 470 24.25 35.91 28.02
C ARG A 470 22.84 36.48 28.21
N ARG A 471 21.80 35.90 27.58
CA ARG A 471 20.37 36.25 27.80
C ARG A 471 19.98 36.08 29.26
N SER A 472 20.36 34.98 29.92
CA SER A 472 20.13 34.77 31.36
C SER A 472 20.91 35.74 32.27
N ARG A 473 21.68 36.67 31.68
CA ARG A 473 22.42 37.74 32.35
C ARG A 473 22.09 39.14 31.79
N SER A 474 21.13 39.22 30.86
CA SER A 474 20.67 40.47 30.22
C SER A 474 19.14 40.56 30.07
N THR A 475 18.39 39.53 30.48
CA THR A 475 16.91 39.53 30.57
C THR A 475 16.42 39.65 32.02
N SER A 476 17.33 39.94 32.95
CA SER A 476 17.03 40.36 34.33
C SER A 476 16.80 41.88 34.44
N ALA A 477 16.40 42.51 33.34
CA ALA A 477 16.00 43.91 33.24
C ALA A 477 15.00 44.04 32.09
N LEU A 478 13.91 44.79 32.32
CA LEU A 478 12.93 45.23 31.32
C LEU A 478 12.19 44.11 30.54
N ASN A 479 11.17 43.50 31.16
CA ASN A 479 9.79 43.94 30.95
C ASN A 479 8.80 43.00 31.67
N GLU A 480 8.16 43.54 32.71
CA GLU A 480 7.07 42.91 33.47
C GLU A 480 5.73 43.44 32.91
N PRO A 481 4.79 42.59 32.46
CA PRO A 481 3.52 43.06 31.93
C PRO A 481 2.68 43.79 32.99
N THR A 482 2.21 44.98 32.65
CA THR A 482 1.52 45.90 33.57
C THR A 482 0.22 45.31 34.12
N GLU A 483 0.10 45.17 35.44
CA GLU A 483 -1.20 44.93 36.08
C GLU A 483 -2.12 46.15 35.93
N ILE A 484 -3.41 45.92 35.71
CA ILE A 484 -4.40 46.98 35.51
C ILE A 484 -4.88 47.49 36.86
N HIS A 485 -4.82 48.82 37.05
CA HIS A 485 -5.25 49.53 38.25
C HIS A 485 -6.70 49.18 38.68
N PRO A 486 -6.90 48.85 39.98
CA PRO A 486 -8.16 49.12 40.65
C PRO A 486 -8.45 50.62 40.67
N THR A 487 -9.73 50.99 40.56
CA THR A 487 -10.18 52.37 40.35
C THR A 487 -9.94 53.31 41.53
N ARG A 488 -9.30 54.44 41.24
CA ARG A 488 -9.73 55.81 41.63
C ARG A 488 -10.62 55.89 42.88
N PHE A 489 -10.00 56.04 44.05
CA PHE A 489 -10.66 56.74 45.16
C PHE A 489 -10.56 58.28 44.93
N VAL A 490 -11.33 59.05 45.68
CA VAL A 490 -11.61 60.47 45.36
C VAL A 490 -10.56 61.41 45.95
N GLU A 491 -10.21 62.45 45.19
CA GLU A 491 -9.38 63.57 45.66
C GLU A 491 -10.07 64.35 46.79
N LEU A 492 -9.36 64.55 47.89
CA LEU A 492 -9.69 65.55 48.91
C LEU A 492 -8.42 66.35 49.18
N SER A 493 -8.47 67.66 48.93
CA SER A 493 -7.32 68.55 48.93
C SER A 493 -7.04 69.13 50.31
N SER A 494 -5.78 69.16 50.71
CA SER A 494 -5.24 70.17 51.63
C SER A 494 -3.72 70.27 51.49
N SER A 495 -3.21 71.50 51.59
CA SER A 495 -1.88 71.91 52.12
C SER A 495 -0.67 70.99 51.88
N GLU A 496 0.21 71.46 51.00
CA GLU A 496 1.58 71.88 51.35
C GLU A 496 2.13 71.44 52.72
N ASP A 497 3.25 70.70 52.71
CA ASP A 497 4.48 71.05 53.43
C ASP A 497 5.64 70.20 52.88
N GLU A 498 6.84 70.79 52.73
CA GLU A 498 8.07 70.07 52.35
C GLU A 498 8.85 69.65 53.59
N ASP A 499 9.01 68.36 53.83
CA ASP A 499 9.99 67.85 54.81
C ASP A 499 10.74 66.62 54.26
N THR A 500 12.07 66.65 54.31
CA THR A 500 12.95 65.73 53.53
C THR A 500 13.58 64.65 54.40
N ASP A 501 12.75 63.75 54.90
CA ASP A 501 13.20 62.61 55.73
C ASP A 501 14.01 61.57 54.91
N ASP A 502 15.32 61.44 55.18
CA ASP A 502 16.18 60.42 54.55
C ASP A 502 15.88 59.02 55.11
N ALA A 503 14.95 58.34 54.44
CA ALA A 503 14.47 56.99 54.74
C ALA A 503 15.57 55.89 54.80
N LYS A 504 16.86 56.18 54.55
CA LYS A 504 17.96 55.25 54.83
C LYS A 504 18.28 55.08 56.32
N ASN A 505 17.90 56.02 57.19
CA ASN A 505 18.41 56.10 58.56
C ASN A 505 17.38 55.98 59.70
N ASP A 506 16.13 55.60 59.42
CA ASP A 506 15.16 55.20 60.46
C ASP A 506 15.78 54.12 61.41
N PRO A 507 15.80 54.34 62.74
CA PRO A 507 16.30 53.37 63.71
C PRO A 507 15.37 52.19 64.04
N ASP A 508 14.04 52.34 63.89
CA ASP A 508 13.06 51.49 64.60
C ASP A 508 12.59 50.27 63.82
N TRP A 509 12.55 50.31 62.48
CA TRP A 509 12.31 49.10 61.65
C TRP A 509 13.28 47.96 61.99
N ARG A 510 14.52 48.29 62.41
CA ARG A 510 15.58 47.34 62.81
C ARG A 510 15.25 46.56 64.10
N LYS A 511 14.34 47.05 64.94
CA LYS A 511 13.95 46.38 66.20
C LYS A 511 12.84 45.34 66.00
N THR A 512 12.11 45.42 64.88
CA THR A 512 10.91 44.60 64.59
C THR A 512 11.19 43.09 64.56
N PRO A 513 10.20 42.23 64.89
CA PRO A 513 10.30 40.79 64.71
C PRO A 513 10.54 40.38 63.24
N LEU A 514 9.99 41.15 62.29
CA LEU A 514 10.10 40.90 60.86
C LEU A 514 11.55 41.05 60.36
N TYR A 515 12.22 42.16 60.74
CA TYR A 515 13.62 42.39 60.40
C TYR A 515 14.55 41.32 60.98
N LYS A 516 14.34 40.93 62.24
CA LYS A 516 15.08 39.84 62.89
C LYS A 516 14.91 38.50 62.15
N ARG A 517 13.67 38.16 61.75
CA ARG A 517 13.37 36.95 60.95
C ARG A 517 14.04 36.97 59.57
N LEU A 518 14.00 38.11 58.87
CA LEU A 518 14.67 38.31 57.58
C LEU A 518 16.19 38.19 57.69
N GLN A 519 16.81 38.79 58.71
CA GLN A 519 18.25 38.69 58.95
C GLN A 519 18.67 37.25 59.31
N GLN A 520 17.82 36.49 60.01
CA GLN A 520 18.06 35.10 60.35
C GLN A 520 17.94 34.14 59.15
N LEU A 521 17.07 34.46 58.18
CA LEU A 521 17.01 33.79 56.87
C LEU A 521 18.25 34.11 56.02
N LYS A 522 18.66 35.38 55.93
CA LYS A 522 19.85 35.79 55.18
C LYS A 522 21.16 35.19 55.74
N ARG A 523 21.20 34.88 57.05
CA ARG A 523 22.28 34.11 57.71
C ARG A 523 22.20 32.59 57.48
N ARG A 524 21.09 32.05 56.95
CA ARG A 524 20.97 30.65 56.48
C ARG A 524 21.42 30.50 55.02
N GLU A 525 21.01 31.38 54.11
CA GLU A 525 21.44 31.34 52.70
C GLU A 525 22.97 31.40 52.55
N ASN A 526 23.61 32.36 53.24
CA ASN A 526 25.07 32.52 53.24
C ASN A 526 25.86 31.36 53.89
N ARG A 527 25.20 30.29 54.36
CA ARG A 527 25.86 29.03 54.77
C ARG A 527 25.81 27.93 53.70
N ASN A 528 24.91 28.00 52.72
CA ASN A 528 24.74 26.95 51.72
C ASN A 528 25.51 27.19 50.41
N LEU A 529 25.94 28.42 50.12
CA LEU A 529 26.60 28.79 48.85
C LEU A 529 28.14 28.72 48.86
N LYS A 530 28.77 27.93 49.74
CA LYS A 530 30.24 27.76 49.74
C LYS A 530 30.71 26.33 49.99
N ARG A 531 30.44 25.43 49.02
CA ARG A 531 31.11 24.11 48.88
C ARG A 531 30.94 23.48 47.49
N LYS A 532 31.87 23.81 46.58
CA LYS A 532 32.37 22.91 45.53
C LYS A 532 33.84 23.25 45.26
N SER A 533 34.73 22.42 45.79
CA SER A 533 36.18 22.43 45.58
C SER A 533 36.69 21.06 46.04
N ASP A 534 37.12 20.22 45.11
CA ASP A 534 37.50 18.83 45.38
C ASP A 534 38.91 18.74 46.01
N ASP A 535 38.98 19.07 47.30
CA ASP A 535 40.23 19.08 48.06
C ASP A 535 39.96 18.80 49.56
N THR A 536 39.79 17.52 49.89
CA THR A 536 39.30 17.07 51.21
C THR A 536 40.45 16.93 52.22
N ARG A 537 40.91 18.06 52.77
CA ARG A 537 42.03 18.13 53.73
C ARG A 537 41.54 18.06 55.20
N CYS A 538 42.21 17.29 56.06
CA CYS A 538 41.90 17.22 57.51
C CYS A 538 42.66 18.25 58.35
N ALA A 539 42.14 18.55 59.55
CA ALA A 539 42.77 19.39 60.58
C ALA A 539 42.45 18.89 62.02
N CYS A 540 42.52 17.57 62.21
CA CYS A 540 42.25 16.88 63.46
C CYS A 540 43.36 17.10 64.50
N LYS A 541 42.95 17.34 65.75
CA LYS A 541 43.82 17.49 66.94
C LYS A 541 44.03 16.18 67.73
N SER A 542 43.58 15.07 67.18
CA SER A 542 43.60 13.73 67.77
C SER A 542 43.63 12.71 66.62
N SER A 543 43.94 11.44 66.88
CA SER A 543 44.24 10.50 65.80
C SER A 543 43.10 10.30 64.80
N CYS A 544 43.47 10.17 63.53
CA CYS A 544 42.58 10.33 62.38
C CYS A 544 41.65 9.14 62.10
N LYS A 545 41.11 8.49 63.15
CA LYS A 545 40.15 7.38 63.06
C LYS A 545 38.70 7.91 62.86
N LYS A 546 37.72 7.35 63.60
CA LYS A 546 36.25 7.45 63.38
C LYS A 546 35.64 8.87 63.36
N ARG A 547 36.39 9.94 63.65
CA ARG A 547 35.93 11.35 63.59
C ARG A 547 36.68 12.21 62.56
N CYS A 548 37.60 11.65 61.76
CA CYS A 548 38.24 12.39 60.68
C CYS A 548 37.30 12.58 59.48
N SER A 549 37.33 13.78 58.87
CA SER A 549 36.53 14.09 57.68
C SER A 549 36.95 13.29 56.43
N CYS A 550 38.24 12.94 56.31
CA CYS A 550 38.72 12.10 55.21
C CYS A 550 38.16 10.68 55.35
N VAL A 551 38.28 10.05 56.53
CA VAL A 551 37.72 8.73 56.84
C VAL A 551 36.20 8.67 56.64
N LYS A 552 35.47 9.72 57.04
CA LYS A 552 34.01 9.80 56.80
C LYS A 552 33.62 9.85 55.31
N ASN A 553 34.55 10.24 54.44
CA ASN A 553 34.39 10.29 53.00
C ASN A 553 35.23 9.19 52.30
N SER A 554 35.58 8.12 53.02
CA SER A 554 36.34 6.96 52.53
C SER A 554 37.77 7.25 52.02
N ASN A 555 38.32 8.43 52.32
CA ASN A 555 39.62 8.89 51.84
C ASN A 555 40.73 8.77 52.91
N SER A 556 41.94 8.42 52.46
CA SER A 556 43.17 8.57 53.24
C SER A 556 43.51 10.05 53.49
N CYS A 557 44.35 10.32 54.49
CA CYS A 557 44.88 11.65 54.76
C CYS A 557 46.21 11.85 54.02
N SER A 558 46.25 12.75 53.05
CA SER A 558 47.47 13.17 52.36
C SER A 558 48.25 14.24 53.14
N ASP A 559 49.50 14.50 52.75
CA ASP A 559 50.39 15.50 53.40
C ASP A 559 49.85 16.94 53.35
N ALA A 560 48.85 17.22 52.52
CA ALA A 560 48.12 18.48 52.51
C ALA A 560 47.24 18.69 53.77
N CYS A 561 47.10 17.66 54.62
CA CYS A 561 46.29 17.67 55.83
C CYS A 561 47.06 18.22 57.05
N LYS A 562 46.49 19.22 57.74
CA LYS A 562 47.08 19.83 58.94
C LYS A 562 46.71 19.07 60.22
N CYS A 563 46.90 17.76 60.19
CA CYS A 563 46.53 16.83 61.27
C CYS A 563 47.72 16.58 62.20
N SER A 564 47.52 16.71 63.52
CA SER A 564 48.61 16.93 64.47
C SER A 564 49.37 15.65 64.86
N GLY A 565 50.37 15.28 64.06
CA GLY A 565 51.41 14.28 64.38
C GLY A 565 50.94 12.81 64.33
N SER A 566 49.86 12.46 65.01
CA SER A 566 49.37 11.08 65.16
C SER A 566 48.35 10.70 64.08
N CYS A 567 48.72 10.84 62.80
CA CYS A 567 47.82 10.58 61.68
C CYS A 567 47.74 9.09 61.30
N GLU A 568 46.94 8.32 62.04
CA GLU A 568 46.69 6.88 61.78
C GLU A 568 45.85 6.58 60.50
N ASN A 569 45.83 7.50 59.52
CA ASN A 569 45.09 7.37 58.25
C ASN A 569 45.94 7.84 57.05
N GLY A 570 47.26 7.94 57.21
CA GLY A 570 48.19 8.29 56.14
C GLY A 570 48.65 7.08 55.34
N THR A 571 48.91 7.26 54.05
CA THR A 571 49.52 6.25 53.17
C THR A 571 51.04 6.32 53.26
N MET A 572 51.72 5.25 53.72
CA MET A 572 53.14 5.08 53.42
C MET A 572 53.34 4.83 51.91
N ALA A 573 54.43 5.32 51.35
CA ALA A 573 54.69 5.35 49.91
C ALA A 573 56.12 4.91 49.57
N LEU A 574 56.40 4.86 48.25
CA LEU A 574 57.67 4.59 47.52
C LEU A 574 57.76 3.19 46.85
N PRO A 575 58.41 3.06 45.68
CA PRO A 575 58.35 4.00 44.55
C PRO A 575 58.29 3.37 43.13
N SER A 576 57.63 4.09 42.23
CA SER A 576 57.95 4.32 40.79
C SER A 576 58.71 3.28 39.94
N ALA A 577 58.04 2.72 38.90
CA ALA A 577 58.64 2.54 37.56
C ALA A 577 57.63 2.30 36.40
N SER A 578 57.73 3.12 35.35
CA SER A 578 57.71 2.78 33.91
C SER A 578 56.70 1.81 33.25
N ARG A 579 56.03 2.35 32.20
CA ARG A 579 55.85 1.82 30.82
C ARG A 579 54.71 0.84 30.45
N ASN A 580 54.02 1.25 29.38
CA ASN A 580 53.66 0.52 28.14
C ASN A 580 52.43 -0.42 28.05
N LEU A 581 51.58 -0.03 27.09
CA LEU A 581 51.00 -0.78 25.96
C LEU A 581 50.16 -2.07 26.15
N SER A 582 49.02 -2.04 25.45
CA SER A 582 48.40 -3.12 24.66
C SER A 582 47.77 -4.32 25.38
N SER A 583 46.69 -4.80 24.74
CA SER A 583 46.24 -6.21 24.74
C SER A 583 45.74 -6.81 26.07
N GLU A 584 44.79 -7.75 26.10
CA GLU A 584 43.78 -8.16 25.11
C GLU A 584 42.64 -8.90 25.86
N LEU A 585 41.80 -9.65 25.14
CA LEU A 585 41.33 -11.03 25.42
C LEU A 585 41.69 -11.62 26.82
N GLU A 586 40.83 -12.38 27.52
CA GLU A 586 39.63 -13.10 27.04
C GLU A 586 38.71 -13.63 28.18
N THR A 587 37.78 -14.53 27.82
CA THR A 587 37.18 -15.67 28.57
C THR A 587 37.61 -15.90 30.04
N SER A 588 36.78 -16.44 30.96
CA SER A 588 35.41 -16.97 30.97
C SER A 588 35.10 -17.48 32.41
N ASP A 589 33.98 -18.18 32.60
CA ASP A 589 33.80 -19.26 33.61
C ASP A 589 33.69 -18.86 35.11
N ASP A 590 32.81 -19.47 35.93
CA ASP A 590 31.65 -20.29 35.61
C ASP A 590 30.64 -20.38 36.79
N TYR A 591 29.49 -21.03 36.53
CA TYR A 591 28.68 -21.82 37.48
C TYR A 591 27.93 -21.21 38.71
N ASN A 592 26.61 -21.37 38.61
CA ASN A 592 25.70 -21.99 39.60
C ASN A 592 25.29 -21.33 40.94
N SER A 593 24.03 -20.84 40.92
CA SER A 593 22.85 -21.55 41.49
C SER A 593 22.55 -21.53 43.00
N SER A 594 21.30 -21.91 43.32
CA SER A 594 20.59 -21.92 44.62
C SER A 594 20.28 -20.54 45.24
N GLY A 595 19.19 -20.37 46.00
CA GLY A 595 18.07 -21.29 46.28
C GLY A 595 17.35 -20.96 47.60
N ALA A 596 16.09 -21.39 47.74
CA ALA A 596 15.17 -21.14 48.88
C ALA A 596 14.80 -19.65 49.10
N GLU A 597 13.53 -19.24 49.09
CA GLU A 597 12.37 -19.61 49.94
C GLU A 597 12.49 -19.16 51.39
N ASN A 598 11.55 -18.31 51.84
CA ASN A 598 10.58 -18.71 52.86
C ASN A 598 9.34 -17.79 52.90
N ASN A 599 8.29 -18.24 53.58
CA ASN A 599 6.93 -17.69 53.52
C ASN A 599 6.30 -17.65 54.93
N VAL A 600 5.71 -16.52 55.33
CA VAL A 600 4.83 -16.42 56.51
C VAL A 600 3.63 -15.51 56.16
N ASN A 601 2.46 -15.86 56.69
CA ASN A 601 1.13 -15.36 56.33
C ASN A 601 0.33 -15.00 57.62
N LEU A 602 -0.99 -14.75 57.50
CA LEU A 602 -2.00 -14.55 58.56
C LEU A 602 -2.10 -13.13 59.18
N ASP A 603 -3.29 -12.58 59.50
CA ASP A 603 -4.66 -12.91 59.02
C ASP A 603 -5.72 -11.82 59.36
N ASN A 604 -6.97 -12.06 58.92
CA ASN A 604 -8.25 -11.71 59.59
C ASN A 604 -8.78 -10.24 59.62
N THR A 605 -10.10 -9.94 59.51
CA THR A 605 -11.29 -10.75 59.08
C THR A 605 -12.53 -9.88 58.73
N TYR A 606 -13.55 -10.55 58.14
CA TYR A 606 -15.02 -10.30 58.24
C TYR A 606 -15.68 -9.20 57.36
N VAL A 607 -16.87 -9.37 56.76
CA VAL A 607 -17.61 -10.60 56.33
C VAL A 607 -18.83 -10.28 55.43
N CYS A 608 -19.18 -11.21 54.52
CA CYS A 608 -20.51 -11.52 53.89
C CYS A 608 -21.37 -10.39 53.22
N ASP A 609 -22.41 -10.68 52.40
CA ASP A 609 -22.92 -11.99 51.92
C ASP A 609 -23.62 -11.94 50.54
N SER A 610 -23.58 -13.08 49.83
CA SER A 610 -24.61 -13.66 48.92
C SER A 610 -25.18 -12.88 47.70
N ASP A 611 -25.77 -13.48 46.64
CA ASP A 611 -25.61 -14.74 45.85
C ASP A 611 -26.55 -14.54 44.58
N THR A 612 -26.96 -15.42 43.65
CA THR A 612 -26.93 -16.88 43.42
C THR A 612 -26.80 -17.23 41.93
N THR A 613 -26.24 -18.42 41.67
CA THR A 613 -26.14 -19.13 40.37
C THR A 613 -27.53 -19.63 39.86
N PHE A 614 -27.74 -20.24 38.66
CA PHE A 614 -27.28 -21.58 38.25
C PHE A 614 -27.73 -21.99 36.80
N LYS A 615 -26.93 -22.88 36.19
CA LYS A 615 -27.04 -23.78 34.99
C LYS A 615 -28.17 -23.72 33.92
N LYS A 616 -27.77 -24.16 32.70
CA LYS A 616 -28.57 -24.40 31.46
C LYS A 616 -29.34 -25.74 31.47
N PRO A 617 -30.32 -25.95 30.57
CA PRO A 617 -30.15 -27.02 29.55
C PRO A 617 -30.60 -26.63 28.10
N ARG A 618 -30.99 -27.60 27.26
CA ARG A 618 -31.08 -27.51 25.77
C ARG A 618 -32.52 -27.59 25.20
N SER A 619 -32.65 -27.13 23.94
CA SER A 619 -33.41 -27.72 22.81
C SER A 619 -34.73 -27.09 22.29
N GLY A 620 -34.63 -26.54 21.07
CA GLY A 620 -35.52 -26.69 19.89
C GLY A 620 -37.05 -26.69 19.94
N ARG A 621 -37.67 -25.76 19.20
CA ARG A 621 -38.58 -26.07 18.06
C ARG A 621 -38.77 -24.87 17.11
N LYS A 622 -39.36 -25.12 15.92
CA LYS A 622 -39.58 -24.13 14.85
C LYS A 622 -40.93 -23.41 14.98
N ARG A 623 -40.98 -22.15 14.54
CA ARG A 623 -42.11 -21.56 13.77
C ARG A 623 -41.60 -20.36 12.95
N CYS A 624 -42.28 -19.99 11.87
CA CYS A 624 -41.78 -19.04 10.88
C CYS A 624 -42.82 -17.98 10.49
N CYS A 625 -42.34 -16.77 10.16
CA CYS A 625 -42.99 -15.74 9.34
C CYS A 625 -44.30 -15.09 9.90
N PRO A 626 -44.73 -13.94 9.34
CA PRO A 626 -44.08 -13.14 8.28
C PRO A 626 -43.46 -11.81 8.78
N CYS A 627 -42.65 -11.21 7.91
CA CYS A 627 -42.35 -9.77 7.94
C CYS A 627 -42.38 -9.26 6.50
N GLU A 628 -42.92 -8.05 6.29
CA GLU A 628 -43.17 -7.49 4.96
C GLU A 628 -42.72 -6.04 4.90
N SER A 629 -42.02 -5.70 3.81
CA SER A 629 -41.70 -4.34 3.33
C SER A 629 -40.67 -3.44 4.06
N VAL A 630 -39.93 -2.71 3.21
CA VAL A 630 -39.12 -1.47 3.39
C VAL A 630 -37.80 -1.49 4.18
N GLU A 631 -36.84 -0.74 3.64
CA GLU A 631 -35.46 -0.48 4.09
C GLU A 631 -35.40 0.81 4.96
N PHE A 632 -34.32 1.30 5.58
CA PHE A 632 -32.87 1.26 5.30
C PHE A 632 -32.04 1.51 6.60
N ALA A 633 -30.70 1.61 6.48
CA ALA A 633 -29.78 2.25 7.46
C ALA A 633 -29.33 1.52 8.77
N GLY A 634 -28.73 0.34 8.58
CA GLY A 634 -27.53 -0.22 9.26
C GLY A 634 -27.05 0.17 10.68
N ARG A 635 -26.63 -0.86 11.45
CA ARG A 635 -25.62 -0.77 12.53
C ARG A 635 -24.70 -2.02 12.60
N SER A 636 -23.73 -1.98 13.53
CA SER A 636 -22.44 -2.69 13.45
C SER A 636 -22.43 -4.24 13.42
N ARG A 637 -21.41 -4.74 12.74
CA ARG A 637 -20.73 -6.05 12.78
C ARG A 637 -20.97 -6.91 14.05
N SER A 638 -21.87 -7.90 14.01
CA SER A 638 -21.69 -9.18 14.74
C SER A 638 -22.57 -10.37 14.28
N CYS A 639 -22.72 -10.60 12.97
CA CYS A 639 -23.27 -11.89 12.50
C CYS A 639 -22.92 -12.23 11.04
N ARG A 640 -21.72 -12.78 10.77
CA ARG A 640 -21.42 -13.40 9.46
C ARG A 640 -22.04 -14.81 9.36
N LYS A 641 -23.38 -14.89 9.26
CA LYS A 641 -24.01 -16.08 8.66
C LYS A 641 -23.60 -16.15 7.19
N LYS A 642 -23.10 -17.31 6.75
CA LYS A 642 -22.59 -17.51 5.39
C LYS A 642 -23.75 -17.46 4.38
N PHE A 643 -23.91 -16.33 3.69
CA PHE A 643 -24.69 -16.30 2.46
C PHE A 643 -23.86 -16.99 1.37
N ARG A 644 -24.31 -18.16 0.88
CA ARG A 644 -23.75 -18.72 -0.35
C ARG A 644 -24.36 -17.95 -1.52
N PRO A 645 -23.58 -17.28 -2.39
CA PRO A 645 -24.10 -16.91 -3.70
C PRO A 645 -24.50 -18.20 -4.45
N GLY A 646 -25.43 -18.07 -5.41
CA GLY A 646 -25.78 -19.18 -6.30
C GLY A 646 -24.54 -19.73 -6.99
N LYS A 647 -24.49 -21.05 -7.19
CA LYS A 647 -23.36 -21.77 -7.80
C LYS A 647 -23.11 -21.25 -9.21
N LEU A 648 -22.19 -20.31 -9.36
CA LEU A 648 -21.38 -20.23 -10.58
C LEU A 648 -20.61 -21.55 -10.64
N GLU A 649 -20.61 -22.21 -11.79
CA GLU A 649 -19.83 -23.44 -11.91
C GLU A 649 -18.35 -23.08 -11.87
N GLU A 650 -17.63 -23.69 -10.91
CA GLU A 650 -16.20 -23.56 -10.78
C GLU A 650 -15.57 -24.23 -12.01
N LEU A 651 -15.19 -23.42 -12.99
CA LEU A 651 -14.59 -23.89 -14.23
C LEU A 651 -13.20 -24.46 -13.91
N GLU A 652 -13.10 -25.79 -13.90
CA GLU A 652 -11.83 -26.49 -13.73
C GLU A 652 -10.95 -26.28 -14.97
N TYR A 653 -9.81 -25.60 -14.79
CA TYR A 653 -8.84 -25.36 -15.86
C TYR A 653 -7.69 -26.38 -15.79
N GLU A 654 -7.43 -27.10 -16.89
CA GLU A 654 -6.33 -28.05 -16.95
C GLU A 654 -4.96 -27.34 -16.89
N VAL A 655 -4.13 -27.74 -15.92
CA VAL A 655 -2.73 -27.29 -15.79
C VAL A 655 -1.84 -28.07 -16.77
N GLU A 656 -1.11 -27.35 -17.62
CA GLU A 656 -0.12 -27.93 -18.54
C GLU A 656 1.23 -28.11 -17.84
N LYS A 657 1.66 -27.09 -17.09
CA LYS A 657 2.97 -27.06 -16.42
C LYS A 657 3.02 -26.03 -15.29
N ILE A 658 3.77 -26.34 -14.23
CA ILE A 658 4.16 -25.37 -13.19
C ILE A 658 5.51 -24.75 -13.60
N LEU A 659 5.59 -23.42 -13.61
CA LEU A 659 6.76 -22.68 -14.10
C LEU A 659 7.63 -22.09 -12.99
N ALA A 660 7.02 -21.59 -11.91
CA ALA A 660 7.73 -20.97 -10.79
C ALA A 660 6.97 -21.17 -9.48
N LEU A 661 7.67 -20.93 -8.36
CA LEU A 661 7.14 -20.92 -6.99
C LEU A 661 7.61 -19.62 -6.33
N LYS A 662 6.70 -18.94 -5.61
CA LYS A 662 6.99 -17.79 -4.76
C LYS A 662 6.31 -17.97 -3.41
N GLU A 663 7.06 -17.72 -2.34
CA GLU A 663 6.53 -17.72 -0.98
C GLU A 663 6.06 -16.32 -0.59
N THR A 664 5.02 -16.24 0.23
CA THR A 664 4.39 -14.98 0.66
C THR A 664 3.94 -15.08 2.12
N LYS A 665 3.67 -13.93 2.75
CA LYS A 665 3.12 -13.88 4.13
C LYS A 665 1.75 -14.58 4.28
N THR A 666 1.11 -14.97 3.17
CA THR A 666 -0.16 -15.74 3.15
C THR A 666 0.02 -17.12 2.48
N GLY A 667 1.22 -17.71 2.53
CA GLY A 667 1.50 -19.05 2.01
C GLY A 667 2.19 -19.09 0.65
N LYS A 668 2.25 -20.29 0.04
CA LYS A 668 2.92 -20.55 -1.24
C LYS A 668 2.01 -20.26 -2.43
N LYS A 669 2.60 -19.69 -3.49
CA LYS A 669 1.95 -19.50 -4.80
C LYS A 669 2.81 -20.04 -5.92
N TYR A 670 2.17 -20.61 -6.93
CA TYR A 670 2.81 -21.20 -8.10
C TYR A 670 2.38 -20.47 -9.38
N LEU A 671 3.32 -20.26 -10.30
CA LEU A 671 3.03 -19.70 -11.63
C LEU A 671 2.61 -20.84 -12.55
N ILE A 672 1.36 -20.78 -13.02
CA ILE A 672 0.71 -21.85 -13.76
C ILE A 672 0.71 -21.53 -15.27
N LYS A 673 1.13 -22.50 -16.08
CA LYS A 673 0.84 -22.53 -17.51
C LYS A 673 -0.44 -23.35 -17.72
N TRP A 674 -1.50 -22.68 -18.17
CA TRP A 674 -2.79 -23.31 -18.48
C TRP A 674 -2.76 -23.98 -19.87
N LYS A 675 -3.36 -25.18 -19.97
CA LYS A 675 -3.40 -25.97 -21.20
C LYS A 675 -4.27 -25.29 -22.27
N ASN A 676 -3.77 -25.24 -23.50
CA ASN A 676 -4.40 -24.54 -24.65
C ASN A 676 -4.45 -22.99 -24.57
N PHE A 677 -3.94 -22.36 -23.50
CA PHE A 677 -3.82 -20.90 -23.40
C PHE A 677 -2.40 -20.41 -23.78
N PRO A 678 -2.24 -19.16 -24.25
CA PRO A 678 -0.93 -18.56 -24.50
C PRO A 678 -0.21 -18.22 -23.18
N GLN A 679 1.12 -18.08 -23.22
CA GLN A 679 1.94 -17.80 -22.03
C GLN A 679 1.65 -16.43 -21.37
N SER A 680 0.93 -15.54 -22.06
CA SER A 680 0.45 -14.26 -21.49
C SER A 680 -0.63 -14.43 -20.42
N GLU A 681 -1.34 -15.57 -20.41
CA GLU A 681 -2.42 -15.88 -19.46
C GLU A 681 -1.92 -16.68 -18.23
N ASN A 682 -0.59 -16.77 -18.02
CA ASN A 682 -0.04 -17.51 -16.88
C ASN A 682 -0.34 -16.78 -15.55
N THR A 683 -1.08 -17.43 -14.63
CA THR A 683 -1.49 -16.82 -13.35
C THR A 683 -0.76 -17.39 -12.13
N TRP A 684 -0.76 -16.64 -11.02
CA TRP A 684 -0.15 -17.02 -9.75
C TRP A 684 -1.20 -17.58 -8.78
N GLU A 685 -1.42 -18.89 -8.85
CA GLU A 685 -2.39 -19.60 -8.02
C GLU A 685 -1.82 -19.94 -6.64
N PRO A 686 -2.61 -19.89 -5.56
CA PRO A 686 -2.23 -20.45 -4.26
C PRO A 686 -2.14 -21.97 -4.32
N GLU A 687 -1.36 -22.56 -3.42
CA GLU A 687 -1.22 -24.01 -3.27
C GLU A 687 -2.57 -24.74 -3.08
N GLU A 688 -3.51 -24.08 -2.41
CA GLU A 688 -4.89 -24.54 -2.17
C GLU A 688 -5.73 -24.75 -3.45
N ASN A 689 -5.38 -24.10 -4.57
CA ASN A 689 -6.11 -24.19 -5.85
C ASN A 689 -5.60 -25.35 -6.75
N LEU A 690 -4.58 -26.13 -6.35
CA LEU A 690 -3.79 -26.96 -7.26
C LEU A 690 -4.02 -28.47 -7.10
N THR A 691 -5.07 -28.98 -7.73
CA THR A 691 -5.45 -30.41 -7.78
C THR A 691 -4.53 -31.27 -8.69
N CYS A 692 -3.22 -30.96 -8.78
CA CYS A 692 -2.28 -31.58 -9.74
C CYS A 692 -0.98 -32.12 -9.08
N PRO A 693 -1.06 -33.07 -8.13
CA PRO A 693 0.08 -33.52 -7.32
C PRO A 693 1.27 -34.05 -8.12
N ASP A 694 1.05 -34.69 -9.26
CA ASP A 694 2.17 -35.22 -10.06
C ASP A 694 2.91 -34.15 -10.87
N LEU A 695 2.29 -32.99 -11.14
CA LEU A 695 2.99 -31.84 -11.71
C LEU A 695 3.82 -31.12 -10.64
N LEU A 696 3.32 -31.03 -9.41
CA LEU A 696 4.10 -30.56 -8.25
C LEU A 696 5.32 -31.46 -8.01
N LYS A 697 5.16 -32.79 -7.95
CA LYS A 697 6.29 -33.74 -7.85
C LYS A 697 7.32 -33.57 -8.97
N LYS A 698 6.86 -33.42 -10.23
CA LYS A 698 7.74 -33.19 -11.40
C LYS A 698 8.43 -31.82 -11.38
N PHE A 699 7.85 -30.81 -10.74
CA PHE A 699 8.45 -29.50 -10.56
C PHE A 699 9.56 -29.53 -9.49
N PHE A 700 9.31 -30.15 -8.34
CA PHE A 700 10.31 -30.26 -7.27
C PHE A 700 11.47 -31.21 -7.64
N LYS A 701 11.20 -32.33 -8.33
CA LYS A 701 12.24 -33.25 -8.87
C LYS A 701 13.07 -32.65 -10.05
N LYS A 702 12.91 -31.36 -10.35
CA LYS A 702 13.77 -30.58 -11.27
C LYS A 702 14.44 -29.38 -10.58
N ARG A 703 14.36 -29.31 -9.25
CA ARG A 703 14.98 -28.28 -8.41
C ARG A 703 15.80 -28.85 -7.25
N GLN A 704 15.62 -30.14 -6.95
CA GLN A 704 16.71 -31.06 -6.65
C GLN A 704 17.38 -31.48 -7.97
#